data_AF-A0A7X2I8V8-F1
#
_entry.id   AF-A0A7X2I8V8-F1
#
_cell.length_a   1.000
_cell.length_b   1.000
_cell.length_c   1.000
_cell.angle_alpha   90.00
_cell.angle_beta   90.00
_cell.angle_gamma   90.00
#
_symmetry.space_group_name_H-M   'P 1'
#
loop_
_entity.id
_entity.type
_entity.pdbx_description
1 polymer ?
#
loop_
_entity_poly.entity_id
_entity_poly.type
_entity_poly.pdbx_seq_one_letter_code
_entity_poly.pdbx_strand_id
1 'polypeptide(L)'
;MNRYSLWKYALIVLALLFGVIYTVPNFFGESPAVQISSAKSTLKVEPAVAGRVDQILKQGNLGAESVAFDNAGSQPSVRARFATTDIQFKAKALLEKELNTDPSDPTYIVAFNLLPNTPQWLQSLHAFPMYLGLDLRGGVHFLMQVDIKAVLNKRLQGMQASVRSLLRDKNIRHSGINRSGDSIEISFRDADTRNKARAALGELQEMLLTDAGSGDDLKLIATLRPEALKQTQEDGVKQNISTLSKRVNELGVAEPLIQRQGADRIVVELPGVQDVSRAKDIIGRTATLEVRMVDESVVRGTEETSAIPFGSELFKIGKGAPVVLNKEPVLTGDYISNASASFDENHQPAVSIDLNGDGGRKMREATRDKVGKAMAIVLFEKGKGEVLTVATIRSELGSRFQITGMGSPEAASDLALLLRAGSLAAPMDIIEERTIGPQLGADNIKKGFDSVLYGFLAMAVFMVIYYQLFGFFSALALSVNVLLLVALLSTLQVTLTLPGIAAIALALGMAIDSNVLINERIREELRAGNSPQAAIAAGFDRAWATILDSNVTTLIAGLALLIFGSGAIRGFAVVHCLGILTSMFSAVFFSRGVVNLWYGRKKRLSGLAIGQIWKPEGDVLSTSGKAQAKRDAK
;
A
#
# COMPACT_ATOMS: atom_id res chain seq x y z
N MET A 1 49.96 -0.45 15.81
CA MET A 1 49.49 -1.49 14.87
C MET A 1 48.05 -1.16 14.51
N ASN A 2 47.71 -1.08 13.22
CA ASN A 2 46.34 -0.79 12.76
C ASN A 2 45.44 -2.02 12.99
N ARG A 3 45.09 -2.29 14.25
CA ARG A 3 44.26 -3.43 14.64
C ARG A 3 42.81 -2.98 14.68
N TYR A 4 42.00 -3.56 13.81
CA TYR A 4 40.56 -3.43 13.87
C TYR A 4 40.03 -4.21 15.10
N SER A 5 39.10 -3.63 15.84
CA SER A 5 38.57 -4.25 17.06
C SER A 5 37.68 -5.45 16.74
N LEU A 6 37.68 -6.48 17.61
CA LEU A 6 36.92 -7.72 17.40
C LEU A 6 35.42 -7.48 17.23
N TRP A 7 34.85 -6.53 17.97
CA TRP A 7 33.43 -6.18 17.85
C TRP A 7 33.07 -5.65 16.46
N LYS A 8 34.00 -4.98 15.76
CA LYS A 8 33.76 -4.50 14.39
C LYS A 8 33.73 -5.64 13.40
N TYR A 9 34.58 -6.66 13.58
CA TYR A 9 34.50 -7.88 12.77
C TYR A 9 33.21 -8.66 13.05
N ALA A 10 32.77 -8.75 14.31
CA ALA A 10 31.49 -9.36 14.64
C ALA A 10 30.32 -8.62 13.94
N LEU A 11 30.34 -7.29 13.91
CA LEU A 11 29.34 -6.49 13.20
C LEU A 11 29.38 -6.75 11.68
N ILE A 12 30.55 -6.86 11.07
CA ILE A 12 30.69 -7.24 9.64
C ILE A 12 30.05 -8.60 9.38
N VAL A 13 30.36 -9.60 10.20
CA VAL A 13 29.82 -10.96 10.02
C VAL A 13 28.30 -10.96 10.18
N LEU A 14 27.77 -10.25 11.18
CA LEU A 14 26.33 -10.09 11.37
C LEU A 14 25.66 -9.45 10.15
N ALA A 15 26.25 -8.36 9.62
CA ALA A 15 25.74 -7.68 8.43
C ALA A 15 25.77 -8.58 7.19
N LEU A 16 26.82 -9.39 7.01
CA LEU A 16 26.90 -10.36 5.91
C LEU A 16 25.87 -11.47 6.04
N LEU A 17 25.68 -12.03 7.24
CA LEU A 17 24.65 -13.04 7.48
C LEU A 17 23.26 -12.49 7.19
N PHE A 18 22.96 -11.28 7.67
CA PHE A 18 21.74 -10.55 7.33
C PHE A 18 21.60 -10.38 5.82
N GLY A 19 22.65 -9.89 5.16
CA GLY A 19 22.70 -9.69 3.71
C GLY A 19 22.36 -10.96 2.94
N VAL A 20 22.98 -12.09 3.28
CA VAL A 20 22.75 -13.38 2.62
C VAL A 20 21.33 -13.88 2.86
N ILE A 21 20.89 -13.95 4.12
CA ILE A 21 19.59 -14.52 4.49
C ILE A 21 18.43 -13.80 3.78
N TYR A 22 18.46 -12.47 3.72
CA TYR A 22 17.38 -11.68 3.12
C TYR A 22 17.55 -11.44 1.62
N THR A 23 18.73 -11.69 1.05
CA THR A 23 18.91 -11.62 -0.41
C THR A 23 18.52 -12.94 -1.09
N VAL A 24 18.82 -14.08 -0.47
CA VAL A 24 18.59 -15.43 -1.04
C VAL A 24 17.17 -15.67 -1.58
N PRO A 25 16.06 -15.23 -0.91
CA PRO A 25 14.70 -15.36 -1.44
C PRO A 25 14.51 -14.84 -2.87
N ASN A 26 15.24 -13.80 -3.26
CA ASN A 26 15.12 -13.17 -4.59
C ASN A 26 15.61 -14.07 -5.73
N PHE A 27 16.43 -15.09 -5.44
CA PHE A 27 16.96 -16.00 -6.48
C PHE A 27 16.04 -17.18 -6.79
N PHE A 28 15.01 -17.43 -5.98
CA PHE A 28 14.08 -18.53 -6.24
C PHE A 28 13.07 -18.21 -7.36
N GLY A 29 12.85 -16.92 -7.66
CA GLY A 29 11.88 -16.48 -8.66
C GLY A 29 10.43 -16.80 -8.30
N GLU A 30 9.54 -16.63 -9.28
CA GLU A 30 8.11 -16.91 -9.16
C GLU A 30 7.68 -17.95 -10.20
N SER A 31 6.77 -18.85 -9.83
CA SER A 31 6.12 -19.77 -10.77
C SER A 31 4.74 -19.26 -11.18
N PRO A 32 4.38 -19.32 -12.48
CA PRO A 32 3.01 -19.11 -12.95
C PRO A 32 2.03 -19.99 -12.19
N ALA A 33 0.97 -19.39 -11.65
CA ALA A 33 -0.03 -20.11 -10.88
C ALA A 33 -1.45 -19.68 -11.24
N VAL A 34 -2.40 -20.59 -11.11
CA VAL A 34 -3.82 -20.25 -11.13
C VAL A 34 -4.33 -20.35 -9.71
N GLN A 35 -4.92 -19.26 -9.23
CA GLN A 35 -5.60 -19.20 -7.95
C GLN A 35 -7.10 -19.35 -8.17
N ILE A 36 -7.69 -20.34 -7.54
CA ILE A 36 -9.13 -20.52 -7.46
C ILE A 36 -9.56 -20.04 -6.09
N SER A 37 -10.22 -18.89 -6.04
CA SER A 37 -10.95 -18.41 -4.87
C SER A 37 -12.45 -18.52 -5.14
N SER A 38 -13.27 -18.27 -4.13
CA SER A 38 -14.71 -18.29 -4.34
C SER A 38 -15.20 -17.00 -4.96
N ALA A 39 -16.13 -17.09 -5.93
CA ALA A 39 -16.80 -15.92 -6.50
C ALA A 39 -18.00 -15.49 -5.67
N LYS A 40 -18.50 -16.42 -4.86
CA LYS A 40 -19.60 -16.18 -3.94
C LYS A 40 -19.03 -16.29 -2.54
N SER A 41 -19.19 -15.22 -1.79
CA SER A 41 -18.81 -15.17 -0.39
C SER A 41 -19.40 -16.35 0.41
N THR A 42 -20.56 -16.87 -0.02
CA THR A 42 -21.31 -17.96 0.63
C THR A 42 -20.68 -19.34 0.48
N LEU A 43 -19.73 -19.50 -0.44
CA LEU A 43 -19.09 -20.77 -0.75
C LEU A 43 -17.60 -20.66 -0.41
N LYS A 44 -17.08 -21.52 0.45
CA LYS A 44 -15.63 -21.59 0.67
C LYS A 44 -15.03 -22.65 -0.23
N VAL A 45 -13.81 -22.38 -0.71
CA VAL A 45 -13.04 -23.40 -1.39
C VAL A 45 -12.62 -24.43 -0.34
N GLU A 46 -13.03 -25.68 -0.50
CA GLU A 46 -12.67 -26.78 0.41
C GLU A 46 -11.41 -27.51 -0.08
N PRO A 47 -10.69 -28.25 0.78
CA PRO A 47 -9.58 -29.12 0.35
C PRO A 47 -9.99 -30.11 -0.75
N ALA A 48 -11.26 -30.55 -0.77
CA ALA A 48 -11.80 -31.40 -1.83
C ALA A 48 -11.76 -30.73 -3.22
N VAL A 49 -11.86 -29.40 -3.28
CA VAL A 49 -11.73 -28.63 -4.52
C VAL A 49 -10.32 -28.75 -5.10
N ALA A 50 -9.28 -28.87 -4.26
CA ALA A 50 -7.92 -29.11 -4.74
C ALA A 50 -7.83 -30.44 -5.52
N GLY A 51 -8.47 -31.49 -5.01
CA GLY A 51 -8.55 -32.78 -5.70
C GLY A 51 -9.33 -32.69 -7.02
N ARG A 52 -10.44 -31.94 -7.05
CA ARG A 52 -11.21 -31.70 -8.28
C ARG A 52 -10.42 -30.91 -9.32
N VAL A 53 -9.71 -29.86 -8.89
CA VAL A 53 -8.83 -29.05 -9.75
C VAL A 53 -7.72 -29.92 -10.35
N ASP A 54 -7.07 -30.75 -9.55
CA ASP A 54 -6.04 -31.69 -10.03
C ASP A 54 -6.58 -32.68 -11.05
N GLN A 55 -7.80 -33.23 -10.83
CA GLN A 55 -8.46 -34.10 -11.80
C GLN A 55 -8.80 -33.41 -13.12
N ILE A 56 -9.35 -32.19 -13.07
CA ILE A 56 -9.68 -31.41 -14.27
C ILE A 56 -8.40 -31.13 -15.09
N LEU A 57 -7.32 -30.72 -14.42
CA LEU A 57 -6.04 -30.43 -15.08
C LEU A 57 -5.43 -31.68 -15.72
N LYS A 58 -5.50 -32.83 -15.04
CA LYS A 58 -5.06 -34.13 -15.60
C LYS A 58 -5.90 -34.55 -16.80
N GLN A 59 -7.22 -34.40 -16.76
CA GLN A 59 -8.10 -34.71 -17.89
C GLN A 59 -7.82 -33.81 -19.11
N GLY A 60 -7.49 -32.53 -18.87
CA GLY A 60 -7.07 -31.60 -19.91
C GLY A 60 -5.64 -31.80 -20.43
N ASN A 61 -4.90 -32.79 -19.90
CA ASN A 61 -3.48 -33.02 -20.18
C ASN A 61 -2.59 -31.79 -19.91
N LEU A 62 -2.96 -31.00 -18.90
CA LEU A 62 -2.23 -29.82 -18.44
C LEU A 62 -1.49 -30.19 -17.15
N GLY A 63 -0.19 -30.45 -17.24
CA GLY A 63 0.64 -30.83 -16.10
C GLY A 63 0.78 -29.67 -15.10
N ALA A 64 0.15 -29.79 -13.93
CA ALA A 64 0.41 -28.92 -12.79
C ALA A 64 1.59 -29.48 -11.98
N GLU A 65 2.54 -28.63 -11.61
CA GLU A 65 3.70 -29.02 -10.77
C GLU A 65 3.27 -29.29 -9.33
N SER A 66 2.28 -28.53 -8.86
CA SER A 66 1.65 -28.73 -7.56
C SER A 66 0.25 -28.12 -7.56
N VAL A 67 -0.66 -28.75 -6.84
CA VAL A 67 -1.98 -28.19 -6.51
C VAL A 67 -2.09 -28.23 -4.99
N ALA A 68 -2.11 -27.07 -4.37
CA ALA A 68 -2.15 -26.94 -2.93
C ALA A 68 -3.39 -26.15 -2.49
N PHE A 69 -4.03 -26.62 -1.43
CA PHE A 69 -5.01 -25.84 -0.71
C PHE A 69 -4.29 -24.88 0.23
N ASP A 70 -4.59 -23.59 0.12
CA ASP A 70 -4.02 -22.55 0.95
C ASP A 70 -5.10 -21.87 1.77
N ASN A 71 -4.94 -21.94 3.10
CA ASN A 71 -5.82 -21.33 4.08
C ASN A 71 -5.12 -20.20 4.87
N ALA A 72 -3.93 -19.77 4.44
CA ALA A 72 -3.16 -18.72 5.11
C ALA A 72 -3.60 -17.29 4.72
N GLY A 73 -4.37 -17.14 3.64
CA GLY A 73 -4.89 -15.85 3.18
C GLY A 73 -6.25 -15.47 3.79
N SER A 74 -6.72 -14.26 3.47
CA SER A 74 -8.02 -13.72 3.91
C SER A 74 -9.22 -14.58 3.49
N GLN A 75 -9.06 -15.39 2.43
CA GLN A 75 -10.02 -16.39 1.97
C GLN A 75 -9.30 -17.69 1.60
N PRO A 76 -9.86 -18.87 1.92
CA PRO A 76 -9.31 -20.14 1.48
C PRO A 76 -9.33 -20.23 -0.04
N SER A 77 -8.22 -20.68 -0.61
CA SER A 77 -8.04 -20.75 -2.06
C SER A 77 -7.28 -22.01 -2.45
N VAL A 78 -7.49 -22.47 -3.67
CA VAL A 78 -6.66 -23.52 -4.27
C VAL A 78 -5.69 -22.87 -5.23
N ARG A 79 -4.42 -23.25 -5.13
CA ARG A 79 -3.32 -22.71 -5.91
C ARG A 79 -2.68 -23.84 -6.71
N ALA A 80 -2.80 -23.75 -8.03
CA ALA A 80 -2.16 -24.68 -8.96
C ALA A 80 -0.95 -24.02 -9.62
N ARG A 81 0.24 -24.60 -9.51
CA ARG A 81 1.49 -24.12 -10.13
C ARG A 81 1.72 -24.78 -11.48
N PHE A 82 2.26 -24.01 -12.43
CA PHE A 82 2.55 -24.44 -13.80
C PHE A 82 3.96 -24.03 -14.21
N ALA A 83 4.57 -24.82 -15.09
CA ALA A 83 5.91 -24.57 -15.61
C ALA A 83 5.99 -23.33 -16.51
N THR A 84 4.92 -23.00 -17.24
CA THR A 84 4.89 -21.88 -18.19
C THR A 84 3.58 -21.09 -18.13
N THR A 85 3.64 -19.82 -18.53
CA THR A 85 2.47 -18.95 -18.67
C THR A 85 1.48 -19.52 -19.71
N ASP A 86 1.95 -20.16 -20.78
CA ASP A 86 1.06 -20.73 -21.80
C ASP A 86 0.19 -21.86 -21.23
N ILE A 87 0.76 -22.71 -20.37
CA ILE A 87 0.00 -23.75 -19.66
C ILE A 87 -0.94 -23.09 -18.66
N GLN A 88 -0.49 -22.05 -17.95
CA GLN A 88 -1.32 -21.27 -17.03
C GLN A 88 -2.56 -20.66 -17.72
N PHE A 89 -2.41 -20.06 -18.91
CA PHE A 89 -3.52 -19.51 -19.71
C PHE A 89 -4.53 -20.60 -20.09
N LYS A 90 -4.04 -21.73 -20.60
CA LYS A 90 -4.90 -22.88 -20.96
C LYS A 90 -5.59 -23.47 -19.73
N ALA A 91 -4.87 -23.56 -18.62
CA ALA A 91 -5.38 -24.08 -17.35
C ALA A 91 -6.47 -23.17 -16.78
N LYS A 92 -6.29 -21.84 -16.80
CA LYS A 92 -7.35 -20.91 -16.40
C LYS A 92 -8.60 -21.13 -17.24
N ALA A 93 -8.48 -21.13 -18.57
CA ALA A 93 -9.63 -21.26 -19.46
C ALA A 93 -10.38 -22.59 -19.24
N LEU A 94 -9.64 -23.69 -19.04
CA LEU A 94 -10.23 -24.99 -18.73
C LEU A 94 -10.92 -25.00 -17.35
N LEU A 95 -10.24 -24.51 -16.32
CA LEU A 95 -10.77 -24.48 -14.96
C LEU A 95 -12.00 -23.57 -14.87
N GLU A 96 -11.99 -22.43 -15.54
CA GLU A 96 -13.12 -21.51 -15.58
C GLU A 96 -14.33 -22.15 -16.26
N LYS A 97 -14.12 -22.88 -17.36
CA LYS A 97 -15.20 -23.61 -18.06
C LYS A 97 -15.77 -24.77 -17.24
N GLU A 98 -14.93 -25.55 -16.56
CA GLU A 98 -15.35 -26.77 -15.86
C GLU A 98 -15.84 -26.50 -14.42
N LEU A 99 -15.36 -25.43 -13.77
CA LEU A 99 -15.78 -25.05 -12.42
C LEU A 99 -16.99 -24.13 -12.41
N ASN A 100 -17.19 -23.30 -13.45
CA ASN A 100 -18.34 -22.38 -13.56
C ASN A 100 -19.30 -22.86 -14.65
N THR A 101 -20.29 -23.67 -14.25
CA THR A 101 -21.29 -24.24 -15.17
C THR A 101 -22.23 -23.20 -15.77
N ASP A 102 -22.43 -22.05 -15.11
CA ASP A 102 -23.18 -20.89 -15.60
C ASP A 102 -22.25 -19.65 -15.71
N PRO A 103 -22.00 -19.12 -16.93
CA PRO A 103 -21.18 -17.91 -17.13
C PRO A 103 -21.77 -16.63 -16.52
N SER A 104 -23.08 -16.58 -16.30
CA SER A 104 -23.77 -15.39 -15.77
C SER A 104 -23.80 -15.33 -14.23
N ASP A 105 -23.51 -16.45 -13.56
CA ASP A 105 -23.45 -16.57 -12.10
C ASP A 105 -22.27 -17.46 -11.64
N PRO A 106 -21.01 -17.01 -11.86
CA PRO A 106 -19.83 -17.82 -11.59
C PRO A 106 -19.74 -18.20 -10.10
N THR A 107 -19.39 -19.46 -9.84
CA THR A 107 -19.28 -20.01 -8.48
C THR A 107 -17.88 -19.81 -7.90
N TYR A 108 -16.86 -19.88 -8.76
CA TYR A 108 -15.45 -19.71 -8.41
C TYR A 108 -14.81 -18.58 -9.24
N ILE A 109 -13.91 -17.83 -8.60
CA ILE A 109 -13.00 -16.89 -9.25
C ILE A 109 -11.74 -17.66 -9.61
N VAL A 110 -11.51 -17.84 -10.90
CA VAL A 110 -10.26 -18.40 -11.41
C VAL A 110 -9.39 -17.22 -11.86
N ALA A 111 -8.37 -16.89 -11.07
CA ALA A 111 -7.48 -15.76 -11.32
C ALA A 111 -6.06 -16.23 -11.63
N PHE A 112 -5.35 -15.43 -12.44
CA PHE A 112 -3.91 -15.60 -12.60
C PHE A 112 -3.21 -15.12 -11.33
N ASN A 113 -2.18 -15.84 -10.92
CA ASN A 113 -1.30 -15.47 -9.82
C ASN A 113 0.14 -15.87 -10.16
N LEU A 114 1.10 -15.33 -9.41
CA LEU A 114 2.50 -15.70 -9.44
C LEU A 114 2.91 -16.04 -8.00
N LEU A 115 3.33 -17.29 -7.78
CA LEU A 115 3.69 -17.75 -6.45
C LEU A 115 5.21 -17.75 -6.29
N PRO A 116 5.74 -17.18 -5.19
CA PRO A 116 7.16 -17.23 -4.93
C PRO A 116 7.61 -18.67 -4.68
N ASN A 117 8.74 -19.05 -5.27
CA ASN A 117 9.36 -20.36 -5.07
C ASN A 117 10.23 -20.43 -3.81
N THR A 118 10.18 -19.39 -2.98
CA THR A 118 10.93 -19.30 -1.72
C THR A 118 10.58 -20.46 -0.78
N PRO A 119 11.58 -21.21 -0.27
CA PRO A 119 11.37 -22.28 0.71
C PRO A 119 10.62 -21.82 1.97
N GLN A 120 9.79 -22.70 2.54
CA GLN A 120 8.98 -22.38 3.73
C GLN A 120 9.81 -21.95 4.95
N TRP A 121 11.02 -22.50 5.14
CA TRP A 121 11.89 -22.11 6.25
C TRP A 121 12.34 -20.64 6.16
N LEU A 122 12.58 -20.11 4.94
CA LEU A 122 12.88 -18.69 4.74
C LEU A 122 11.65 -17.81 4.97
N GLN A 123 10.49 -18.27 4.49
CA GLN A 123 9.22 -17.57 4.73
C GLN A 123 8.91 -17.46 6.23
N SER A 124 9.23 -18.49 7.02
CA SER A 124 9.05 -18.47 8.49
C SER A 124 9.92 -17.43 9.20
N LEU A 125 11.06 -17.06 8.60
CA LEU A 125 11.95 -16.00 9.07
C LEU A 125 11.54 -14.60 8.56
N HIS A 126 10.37 -14.49 7.92
CA HIS A 126 9.90 -13.28 7.23
C HIS A 126 10.88 -12.80 6.14
N ALA A 127 11.66 -13.73 5.57
CA ALA A 127 12.56 -13.45 4.46
C ALA A 127 11.81 -13.64 3.13
N PHE A 128 11.07 -12.61 2.73
CA PHE A 128 10.32 -12.59 1.46
C PHE A 128 11.15 -11.96 0.34
N PRO A 129 10.94 -12.34 -0.93
CA PRO A 129 11.55 -11.64 -2.05
C PRO A 129 11.08 -10.18 -2.11
N MET A 130 11.84 -9.32 -2.78
CA MET A 130 11.46 -7.94 -3.03
C MET A 130 10.17 -7.87 -3.83
N TYR A 131 9.30 -6.93 -3.49
CA TYR A 131 8.10 -6.65 -4.25
C TYR A 131 8.45 -6.01 -5.59
N LEU A 132 7.82 -6.48 -6.66
CA LEU A 132 8.02 -5.97 -8.01
C LEU A 132 6.87 -5.05 -8.38
N GLY A 133 7.20 -3.85 -8.84
CA GLY A 133 6.22 -2.86 -9.29
C GLY A 133 5.57 -3.24 -10.61
N LEU A 134 4.56 -2.45 -10.97
CA LEU A 134 3.77 -2.63 -12.19
C LEU A 134 4.62 -2.78 -13.47
N ASP A 135 5.67 -1.98 -13.59
CA ASP A 135 6.57 -1.98 -14.76
C ASP A 135 7.37 -3.29 -14.92
N LEU A 136 7.49 -4.06 -13.85
CA LEU A 136 8.28 -5.30 -13.79
C LEU A 136 7.39 -6.54 -13.75
N ARG A 137 6.26 -6.49 -13.03
CA ARG A 137 5.32 -7.61 -12.89
C ARG A 137 4.20 -7.59 -13.94
N GLY A 138 4.01 -6.47 -14.63
CA GLY A 138 2.79 -6.17 -15.39
C GLY A 138 1.61 -5.88 -14.45
N GLY A 139 0.47 -5.49 -15.01
CA GLY A 139 -0.75 -5.19 -14.25
C GLY A 139 -1.54 -4.01 -14.83
N VAL A 140 -2.29 -3.33 -13.96
CA VAL A 140 -3.05 -2.11 -14.30
C VAL A 140 -2.72 -0.94 -13.40
N HIS A 141 -2.71 0.26 -13.99
CA HIS A 141 -2.64 1.55 -13.32
C HIS A 141 -3.89 2.36 -13.65
N PHE A 142 -4.61 2.78 -12.61
CA PHE A 142 -5.74 3.69 -12.71
C PHE A 142 -5.41 5.01 -12.01
N LEU A 143 -5.66 6.12 -12.68
CA LEU A 143 -5.77 7.42 -12.04
C LEU A 143 -7.25 7.75 -11.89
N MET A 144 -7.70 7.86 -10.65
CA MET A 144 -9.09 8.11 -10.31
C MET A 144 -9.25 9.51 -9.74
N GLN A 145 -10.29 10.23 -10.14
CA GLN A 145 -10.65 11.55 -9.61
C GLN A 145 -11.88 11.43 -8.72
N VAL A 146 -11.79 11.95 -7.49
CA VAL A 146 -12.90 11.97 -6.53
C VAL A 146 -13.79 13.18 -6.79
N ASP A 147 -15.10 12.97 -6.82
CA ASP A 147 -16.07 14.07 -6.91
C ASP A 147 -16.15 14.84 -5.57
N ILE A 148 -15.32 15.87 -5.44
CA ILE A 148 -15.29 16.73 -4.24
C ILE A 148 -16.62 17.46 -4.03
N LYS A 149 -17.36 17.78 -5.11
CA LYS A 149 -18.66 18.44 -4.97
C LYS A 149 -19.65 17.49 -4.30
N ALA A 150 -19.63 16.21 -4.63
CA ALA A 150 -20.45 15.21 -3.94
C ALA A 150 -20.08 15.07 -2.45
N VAL A 151 -18.79 15.10 -2.09
CA VAL A 151 -18.34 15.09 -0.68
C VAL A 151 -18.89 16.32 0.06
N LEU A 152 -18.73 17.51 -0.51
CA LEU A 152 -19.19 18.77 0.09
C LEU A 152 -20.72 18.79 0.22
N ASN A 153 -21.45 18.34 -0.81
CA ASN A 153 -22.90 18.21 -0.78
C ASN A 153 -23.37 17.34 0.38
N LYS A 154 -22.71 16.20 0.59
CA LYS A 154 -23.02 15.27 1.68
C LYS A 154 -22.70 15.88 3.04
N ARG A 155 -21.58 16.60 3.17
CA ARG A 155 -21.23 17.33 4.39
C ARG A 155 -22.26 18.41 4.73
N LEU A 156 -22.69 19.18 3.74
CA LEU A 156 -23.72 20.23 3.91
C LEU A 156 -25.07 19.64 4.31
N GLN A 157 -25.48 18.50 3.74
CA GLN A 157 -26.70 17.81 4.17
C GLN A 157 -26.61 17.33 5.61
N GLY A 158 -25.47 16.73 6.01
CA GLY A 158 -25.21 16.35 7.40
C GLY A 158 -25.25 17.55 8.34
N MET A 159 -24.63 18.66 7.94
CA MET A 159 -24.63 19.92 8.67
C MET A 159 -26.06 20.47 8.84
N GLN A 160 -26.88 20.45 7.79
CA GLN A 160 -28.29 20.88 7.86
C GLN A 160 -29.09 20.04 8.86
N ALA A 161 -28.87 18.72 8.90
CA ALA A 161 -29.50 17.85 9.88
C ALA A 161 -29.03 18.15 11.30
N SER A 162 -27.73 18.37 11.51
CA SER A 162 -27.16 18.74 12.82
C SER A 162 -27.69 20.08 13.32
N VAL A 163 -27.78 21.08 12.45
CA VAL A 163 -28.38 22.39 12.75
C VAL A 163 -29.83 22.21 13.20
N ARG A 164 -30.63 21.41 12.47
CA ARG A 164 -32.03 21.13 12.80
C ARG A 164 -32.15 20.44 14.17
N SER A 165 -31.31 19.45 14.45
CA SER A 165 -31.29 18.75 15.73
C SER A 165 -30.94 19.69 16.87
N LEU A 166 -29.87 20.48 16.75
CA LEU A 166 -29.40 21.37 17.80
C LEU A 166 -30.44 22.45 18.14
N LEU A 167 -31.08 23.04 17.12
CA LEU A 167 -32.15 24.02 17.34
C LEU A 167 -33.36 23.38 18.02
N ARG A 168 -33.71 22.14 17.68
CA ARG A 168 -34.78 21.38 18.34
C ARG A 168 -34.43 21.09 19.81
N ASP A 169 -33.21 20.62 20.08
CA ASP A 169 -32.76 20.25 21.43
C ASP A 169 -32.71 21.47 22.37
N LYS A 170 -32.30 22.64 21.85
CA LYS A 170 -32.31 23.91 22.59
C LYS A 170 -33.67 24.63 22.56
N ASN A 171 -34.72 24.01 22.01
CA ASN A 171 -36.08 24.56 21.87
C ASN A 171 -36.15 25.93 21.15
N ILE A 172 -35.27 26.15 20.15
CA ILE A 172 -35.23 27.39 19.36
C ILE A 172 -36.12 27.22 18.12
N ARG A 173 -37.16 28.05 18.02
CA ARG A 173 -38.10 28.01 16.89
C ARG A 173 -37.47 28.64 15.63
N HIS A 174 -37.67 27.99 14.48
CA HIS A 174 -37.24 28.47 13.17
C HIS A 174 -38.41 28.43 12.16
N SER A 175 -38.44 29.38 11.23
CA SER A 175 -39.45 29.45 10.15
C SER A 175 -39.13 28.52 8.98
N GLY A 176 -37.87 28.11 8.83
CA GLY A 176 -37.42 27.21 7.78
C GLY A 176 -35.90 27.05 7.82
N ILE A 177 -35.42 25.88 7.39
CA ILE A 177 -33.99 25.61 7.19
C ILE A 177 -33.85 25.09 5.76
N ASN A 178 -33.42 25.99 4.88
CA ASN A 178 -33.26 25.71 3.46
C ASN A 178 -31.78 25.70 3.09
N ARG A 179 -31.47 24.96 2.03
CA ARG A 179 -30.14 24.96 1.43
C ARG A 179 -30.14 25.91 0.24
N SER A 180 -29.16 26.82 0.20
CA SER A 180 -28.91 27.73 -0.92
C SER A 180 -27.47 27.55 -1.39
N GLY A 181 -27.28 26.71 -2.42
CA GLY A 181 -25.96 26.35 -2.94
C GLY A 181 -25.07 25.69 -1.89
N ASP A 182 -23.99 26.39 -1.53
CA ASP A 182 -22.99 25.96 -0.53
C ASP A 182 -23.25 26.51 0.87
N SER A 183 -24.41 27.13 1.07
CA SER A 183 -24.83 27.74 2.32
C SER A 183 -26.14 27.17 2.84
N ILE A 184 -26.32 27.20 4.16
CA ILE A 184 -27.57 26.86 4.82
C ILE A 184 -28.21 28.16 5.30
N GLU A 185 -29.42 28.41 4.84
CA GLU A 185 -30.21 29.58 5.19
C GLU A 185 -31.26 29.19 6.24
N ILE A 186 -31.20 29.86 7.39
CA ILE A 186 -32.10 29.63 8.51
C ILE A 186 -32.94 30.89 8.69
N SER A 187 -34.26 30.76 8.54
CA SER A 187 -35.19 31.88 8.70
C SER A 187 -35.79 31.92 10.10
N PHE A 188 -35.93 33.11 10.66
CA PHE A 188 -36.48 33.37 11.99
C PHE A 188 -37.62 34.40 11.92
N ARG A 189 -38.49 34.41 12.93
CA ARG A 189 -39.61 35.36 13.03
C ARG A 189 -39.25 36.62 13.82
N ASP A 190 -38.25 36.53 14.70
CA ASP A 190 -37.88 37.60 15.61
C ASP A 190 -36.36 37.63 15.83
N ALA A 191 -35.84 38.80 16.20
CA ALA A 191 -34.40 39.00 16.34
C ALA A 191 -33.82 38.29 17.58
N ASP A 192 -34.62 38.06 18.61
CA ASP A 192 -34.19 37.40 19.85
C ASP A 192 -33.93 35.90 19.62
N THR A 193 -34.84 35.21 18.92
CA THR A 193 -34.64 33.80 18.52
C THR A 193 -33.47 33.65 17.56
N ARG A 194 -33.27 34.58 16.62
CA ARG A 194 -32.07 34.59 15.75
C ARG A 194 -30.78 34.73 16.56
N ASN A 195 -30.74 35.63 17.54
CA ASN A 195 -29.54 35.84 18.37
C ASN A 195 -29.24 34.61 19.26
N LYS A 196 -30.28 33.99 19.83
CA LYS A 196 -30.16 32.71 20.56
C LYS A 196 -29.66 31.59 19.65
N ALA A 197 -30.16 31.52 18.41
CA ALA A 197 -29.69 30.56 17.41
C ALA A 197 -28.23 30.80 17.03
N ARG A 198 -27.81 32.05 16.81
CA ARG A 198 -26.40 32.39 16.56
C ARG A 198 -25.51 31.93 17.71
N ALA A 199 -25.90 32.18 18.96
CA ALA A 199 -25.12 31.77 20.11
C ALA A 199 -24.98 30.24 20.19
N ALA A 200 -26.07 29.50 19.99
CA ALA A 200 -26.06 28.04 19.99
C ALA A 200 -25.25 27.45 18.82
N LEU A 201 -25.41 27.98 17.61
CA LEU A 201 -24.70 27.52 16.42
C LEU A 201 -23.22 27.96 16.42
N GLY A 202 -22.88 29.02 17.14
CA GLY A 202 -21.50 29.46 17.34
C GLY A 202 -20.65 28.47 18.13
N GLU A 203 -21.26 27.54 18.86
CA GLU A 203 -20.56 26.41 19.49
C GLU A 203 -19.92 25.47 18.44
N LEU A 204 -20.42 25.46 17.20
CA LEU A 204 -19.88 24.67 16.09
C LEU A 204 -18.76 25.43 15.38
N GLN A 205 -17.50 25.13 15.75
CA GLN A 205 -16.30 25.82 15.25
C GLN A 205 -16.06 25.70 13.74
N GLU A 206 -16.72 24.76 13.07
CA GLU A 206 -16.60 24.51 11.63
C GLU A 206 -17.41 25.49 10.75
N MET A 207 -18.33 26.25 11.36
CA MET A 207 -19.22 27.17 10.65
C MET A 207 -18.82 28.63 10.79
N LEU A 208 -19.13 29.39 9.75
CA LEU A 208 -19.16 30.84 9.70
C LEU A 208 -20.63 31.28 9.61
N LEU A 209 -21.06 32.16 10.52
CA LEU A 209 -22.46 32.60 10.63
C LEU A 209 -22.58 34.07 10.28
N THR A 210 -23.24 34.38 9.17
CA THR A 210 -23.51 35.75 8.73
C THR A 210 -25.00 36.08 8.85
N ASP A 211 -25.31 37.30 9.29
CA ASP A 211 -26.68 37.79 9.26
C ASP A 211 -27.07 38.19 7.86
N ALA A 212 -28.30 37.86 7.49
CA ALA A 212 -28.90 38.27 6.23
C ALA A 212 -30.36 38.68 6.43
N GLY A 213 -30.88 39.43 5.46
CA GLY A 213 -32.26 39.91 5.44
C GLY A 213 -32.48 41.25 6.18
N SER A 214 -33.61 41.90 5.88
CA SER A 214 -34.04 43.16 6.49
C SER A 214 -35.56 43.18 6.71
N GLY A 215 -36.03 43.93 7.72
CA GLY A 215 -37.44 43.95 8.09
C GLY A 215 -37.90 42.64 8.73
N ASP A 216 -38.98 42.05 8.20
CA ASP A 216 -39.61 40.83 8.72
C ASP A 216 -38.93 39.52 8.26
N ASP A 217 -37.98 39.57 7.31
CA ASP A 217 -37.25 38.40 6.80
C ASP A 217 -35.88 38.26 7.47
N LEU A 218 -35.87 37.84 8.75
CA LEU A 218 -34.64 37.68 9.52
C LEU A 218 -33.97 36.34 9.23
N LYS A 219 -32.78 36.37 8.64
CA LYS A 219 -32.06 35.16 8.22
C LYS A 219 -30.68 35.06 8.84
N LEU A 220 -30.23 33.82 9.04
CA LEU A 220 -28.87 33.47 9.40
C LEU A 220 -28.33 32.54 8.32
N ILE A 221 -27.24 32.94 7.67
CA ILE A 221 -26.55 32.14 6.66
C ILE A 221 -25.38 31.44 7.36
N ALA A 222 -25.38 30.12 7.30
CA ALA A 222 -24.29 29.28 7.77
C ALA A 222 -23.49 28.73 6.58
N THR A 223 -22.19 29.03 6.54
CA THR A 223 -21.24 28.50 5.55
C THR A 223 -20.11 27.76 6.26
N LEU A 224 -19.45 26.83 5.56
CA LEU A 224 -18.25 26.16 6.07
C LEU A 224 -17.06 27.13 6.05
N ARG A 225 -16.24 27.11 7.09
CA ARG A 225 -14.96 27.85 7.11
C ARG A 225 -13.99 27.28 6.06
N PRO A 226 -13.06 28.08 5.50
CA PRO A 226 -12.06 27.60 4.54
C PRO A 226 -11.24 26.40 5.04
N GLU A 227 -10.88 26.39 6.33
CA GLU A 227 -10.16 25.29 6.96
C GLU A 227 -11.00 24.02 7.00
N ALA A 228 -12.29 24.15 7.33
CA ALA A 228 -13.24 23.03 7.37
C ALA A 228 -13.53 22.48 5.97
N LEU A 229 -13.57 23.34 4.94
CA LEU A 229 -13.69 22.92 3.54
C LEU A 229 -12.49 22.07 3.12
N LYS A 230 -11.27 22.54 3.38
CA LYS A 230 -10.04 21.81 3.07
C LYS A 230 -9.99 20.48 3.82
N GLN A 231 -10.32 20.48 5.11
CA GLN A 231 -10.36 19.27 5.93
C GLN A 231 -11.39 18.26 5.40
N THR A 232 -12.59 18.72 5.02
CA THR A 232 -13.64 17.87 4.45
C THR A 232 -13.18 17.23 3.13
N GLN A 233 -12.48 17.98 2.28
CA GLN A 233 -11.89 17.43 1.06
C GLN A 233 -10.83 16.37 1.36
N GLU A 234 -9.90 16.66 2.28
CA GLU A 234 -8.84 15.72 2.66
C GLU A 234 -9.40 14.43 3.28
N ASP A 235 -10.40 14.55 4.15
CA ASP A 235 -11.07 13.43 4.78
C ASP A 235 -11.86 12.59 3.77
N GLY A 236 -12.55 13.23 2.81
CA GLY A 236 -13.25 12.54 1.73
C GLY A 236 -12.31 11.69 0.86
N VAL A 237 -11.14 12.25 0.48
CA VAL A 237 -10.13 11.51 -0.28
C VAL A 237 -9.54 10.38 0.57
N LYS A 238 -9.22 10.63 1.85
CA LYS A 238 -8.66 9.63 2.77
C LYS A 238 -9.63 8.46 2.99
N GLN A 239 -10.92 8.74 3.14
CA GLN A 239 -11.96 7.72 3.25
C GLN A 239 -12.05 6.88 1.97
N ASN A 240 -12.08 7.52 0.79
CA ASN A 240 -12.07 6.81 -0.48
C ASN A 240 -10.84 5.91 -0.65
N ILE A 241 -9.64 6.36 -0.25
CA ILE A 241 -8.42 5.54 -0.24
C ILE A 241 -8.59 4.32 0.67
N SER A 242 -9.12 4.49 1.88
CA SER A 242 -9.34 3.38 2.81
C SER A 242 -10.34 2.36 2.25
N THR A 243 -11.44 2.82 1.66
CA THR A 243 -12.44 1.97 1.02
C THR A 243 -11.86 1.23 -0.19
N LEU A 244 -11.11 1.93 -1.05
CA LEU A 244 -10.41 1.31 -2.19
C LEU A 244 -9.43 0.24 -1.72
N SER A 245 -8.65 0.50 -0.67
CA SER A 245 -7.72 -0.49 -0.10
C SER A 245 -8.43 -1.76 0.34
N LYS A 246 -9.58 -1.64 1.02
CA LYS A 246 -10.38 -2.81 1.41
C LYS A 246 -10.87 -3.60 0.18
N ARG A 247 -11.44 -2.93 -0.82
CA ARG A 247 -11.97 -3.56 -2.04
C ARG A 247 -10.90 -4.22 -2.90
N VAL A 248 -9.74 -3.59 -3.01
CA VAL A 248 -8.65 -4.13 -3.80
C VAL A 248 -8.04 -5.37 -3.13
N ASN A 249 -8.00 -5.41 -1.80
CA ASN A 249 -7.59 -6.63 -1.09
C ASN A 249 -8.55 -7.80 -1.37
N GLU A 250 -9.83 -7.55 -1.68
CA GLU A 250 -10.79 -8.58 -2.07
C GLU A 250 -10.53 -9.15 -3.48
N LEU A 251 -9.87 -8.39 -4.36
CA LEU A 251 -9.44 -8.88 -5.68
C LEU A 251 -8.38 -9.99 -5.59
N GLY A 252 -7.84 -10.25 -4.40
CA GLY A 252 -6.77 -11.23 -4.20
C GLY A 252 -5.43 -10.80 -4.80
N VAL A 253 -5.29 -9.50 -5.10
CA VAL A 253 -4.04 -8.91 -5.61
C VAL A 253 -3.03 -8.86 -4.48
N ALA A 254 -1.83 -9.39 -4.73
CA ALA A 254 -0.71 -9.22 -3.83
C ALA A 254 -0.21 -7.76 -3.92
N GLU A 255 -0.33 -7.03 -2.81
CA GLU A 255 0.21 -5.67 -2.58
C GLU A 255 -0.23 -4.58 -3.58
N PRO A 256 -1.48 -4.10 -3.48
CA PRO A 256 -1.89 -2.94 -4.24
C PRO A 256 -1.26 -1.63 -3.73
N LEU A 257 -0.85 -0.76 -4.65
CA LEU A 257 -0.38 0.59 -4.32
C LEU A 257 -1.53 1.58 -4.49
N ILE A 258 -2.02 2.14 -3.38
CA ILE A 258 -3.09 3.15 -3.41
C ILE A 258 -2.58 4.40 -2.73
N GLN A 259 -2.40 5.47 -3.53
CA GLN A 259 -1.81 6.71 -3.05
C GLN A 259 -2.59 7.92 -3.56
N ARG A 260 -2.65 8.97 -2.73
CA ARG A 260 -3.18 10.26 -3.15
C ARG A 260 -2.21 10.93 -4.13
N GLN A 261 -2.71 11.42 -5.26
CA GLN A 261 -1.98 12.25 -6.20
C GLN A 261 -2.65 13.62 -6.31
N GLY A 262 -2.03 14.67 -5.76
CA GLY A 262 -2.63 16.00 -5.72
C GLY A 262 -3.76 16.12 -4.68
N ALA A 263 -4.77 16.96 -4.97
CA ALA A 263 -5.80 17.33 -4.00
C ALA A 263 -7.06 16.45 -4.07
N ASP A 264 -7.38 15.90 -5.23
CA ASP A 264 -8.63 15.18 -5.51
C ASP A 264 -8.44 13.87 -6.30
N ARG A 265 -7.19 13.45 -6.56
CA ARG A 265 -6.91 12.23 -7.33
C ARG A 265 -6.27 11.14 -6.48
N ILE A 266 -6.54 9.91 -6.87
CA ILE A 266 -6.04 8.69 -6.26
C ILE A 266 -5.43 7.82 -7.37
N VAL A 267 -4.15 7.47 -7.22
CA VAL A 267 -3.47 6.47 -8.04
C VAL A 267 -3.72 5.10 -7.43
N VAL A 268 -4.14 4.15 -8.26
CA VAL A 268 -4.31 2.74 -7.91
C VAL A 268 -3.48 1.91 -8.87
N GLU A 269 -2.46 1.24 -8.36
CA GLU A 269 -1.66 0.27 -9.11
C GLU A 269 -1.92 -1.13 -8.60
N LEU A 270 -2.23 -2.05 -9.51
CA LEU A 270 -2.51 -3.46 -9.21
C LEU A 270 -1.50 -4.34 -9.96
N PRO A 271 -0.33 -4.62 -9.36
CA PRO A 271 0.67 -5.49 -9.96
C PRO A 271 0.12 -6.92 -10.15
N GLY A 272 0.46 -7.54 -11.27
CA GLY A 272 0.06 -8.92 -11.60
C GLY A 272 -1.40 -9.11 -12.03
N VAL A 273 -2.24 -8.06 -12.02
CA VAL A 273 -3.62 -8.13 -12.49
C VAL A 273 -3.68 -8.14 -14.02
N GLN A 274 -4.16 -9.23 -14.58
CA GLN A 274 -4.26 -9.37 -16.05
C GLN A 274 -5.65 -9.02 -16.60
N ASP A 275 -6.69 -9.01 -15.76
CA ASP A 275 -8.06 -8.71 -16.15
C ASP A 275 -8.46 -7.29 -15.69
N VAL A 276 -8.29 -6.34 -16.61
CA VAL A 276 -8.54 -4.91 -16.36
C VAL A 276 -10.02 -4.63 -16.12
N SER A 277 -10.90 -5.24 -16.92
CA SER A 277 -12.35 -5.04 -16.86
C SER A 277 -12.90 -5.45 -15.50
N ARG A 278 -12.48 -6.62 -15.01
CA ARG A 278 -12.89 -7.12 -13.69
C ARG A 278 -12.39 -6.23 -12.54
N ALA A 279 -11.15 -5.77 -12.63
CA ALA A 279 -10.60 -4.85 -11.64
C ALA A 279 -11.38 -3.52 -11.61
N LYS A 280 -11.71 -2.98 -12.78
CA LYS A 280 -12.53 -1.77 -12.95
C LYS A 280 -13.92 -1.93 -12.36
N ASP A 281 -14.58 -3.07 -12.59
CA ASP A 281 -15.90 -3.33 -12.04
C ASP A 281 -15.91 -3.35 -10.51
N ILE A 282 -14.90 -3.94 -9.87
CA ILE A 282 -14.83 -4.02 -8.40
C ILE A 282 -14.46 -2.67 -7.78
N ILE A 283 -13.54 -1.94 -8.40
CA ILE A 283 -13.08 -0.63 -7.92
C ILE A 283 -14.14 0.47 -8.15
N GLY A 284 -14.77 0.47 -9.33
CA GLY A 284 -15.73 1.49 -9.76
C GLY A 284 -17.16 1.35 -9.23
N ARG A 285 -17.48 0.27 -8.50
CA ARG A 285 -18.83 0.08 -7.94
C ARG A 285 -19.13 1.06 -6.81
N THR A 286 -20.02 2.02 -7.04
CA THR A 286 -20.61 2.84 -5.97
C THR A 286 -21.74 2.06 -5.30
N ALA A 287 -21.39 1.32 -4.26
CA ALA A 287 -22.35 0.65 -3.38
C ALA A 287 -22.60 1.53 -2.15
N THR A 288 -23.86 1.91 -1.92
CA THR A 288 -24.28 2.62 -0.70
C THR A 288 -25.23 1.74 0.09
N LEU A 289 -24.90 1.51 1.36
CA LEU A 289 -25.75 0.76 2.28
C LEU A 289 -26.68 1.69 3.02
N GLU A 290 -27.95 1.30 3.08
CA GLU A 290 -28.99 2.02 3.81
C GLU A 290 -29.77 1.06 4.71
N VAL A 291 -30.00 1.47 5.94
CA VAL A 291 -30.87 0.80 6.89
C VAL A 291 -32.22 1.51 6.86
N ARG A 292 -33.27 0.82 6.42
CA ARG A 292 -34.62 1.36 6.27
C ARG A 292 -35.62 0.60 7.15
N MET A 293 -36.66 1.26 7.61
CA MET A 293 -37.77 0.59 8.30
C MET A 293 -38.69 -0.07 7.28
N VAL A 294 -39.25 -1.22 7.63
CA VAL A 294 -40.34 -1.84 6.86
C VAL A 294 -41.63 -1.07 7.15
N ASP A 295 -42.40 -0.79 6.09
CA ASP A 295 -43.71 -0.16 6.23
C ASP A 295 -44.77 -1.23 6.55
N GLU A 296 -45.27 -1.20 7.77
CA GLU A 296 -46.27 -2.17 8.27
C GLU A 296 -47.70 -1.82 7.85
N SER A 297 -47.92 -0.66 7.20
CA SER A 297 -49.25 -0.29 6.69
C SER A 297 -49.67 -1.11 5.46
N VAL A 298 -48.70 -1.73 4.78
CA VAL A 298 -48.93 -2.65 3.67
C VAL A 298 -48.96 -4.08 4.20
N VAL A 299 -50.07 -4.79 3.95
CA VAL A 299 -50.25 -6.18 4.39
C VAL A 299 -49.30 -7.09 3.62
N ARG A 300 -48.66 -8.02 4.34
CA ARG A 300 -47.76 -8.98 3.69
C ARG A 300 -48.52 -9.88 2.71
N GLY A 301 -47.99 -10.05 1.51
CA GLY A 301 -48.59 -10.77 0.39
C GLY A 301 -49.45 -9.92 -0.56
N THR A 302 -49.70 -8.64 -0.26
CA THR A 302 -50.42 -7.71 -1.15
C THR A 302 -49.52 -6.62 -1.72
N GLU A 303 -48.21 -6.70 -1.52
CA GLU A 303 -47.25 -5.63 -1.83
C GLU A 303 -47.14 -5.32 -3.33
N GLU A 304 -47.36 -6.31 -4.19
CA GLU A 304 -47.33 -6.11 -5.66
C GLU A 304 -48.65 -5.59 -6.23
N THR A 305 -49.74 -5.63 -5.47
CA THR A 305 -51.10 -5.26 -5.92
C THR A 305 -51.68 -4.05 -5.19
N SER A 306 -51.13 -3.67 -4.04
CA SER A 306 -51.59 -2.54 -3.23
C SER A 306 -50.97 -1.22 -3.67
N ALA A 307 -51.68 -0.11 -3.50
CA ALA A 307 -51.12 1.22 -3.69
C ALA A 307 -50.06 1.50 -2.61
N ILE A 308 -48.82 1.79 -3.04
CA ILE A 308 -47.71 2.07 -2.13
C ILE A 308 -47.95 3.45 -1.46
N PRO A 309 -47.91 3.55 -0.12
CA PRO A 309 -48.09 4.80 0.60
C PRO A 309 -47.08 5.89 0.21
N PHE A 310 -47.50 7.16 0.34
CA PHE A 310 -46.60 8.29 0.13
C PHE A 310 -45.49 8.26 1.19
N GLY A 311 -44.23 8.21 0.74
CA GLY A 311 -43.07 8.07 1.61
C GLY A 311 -42.52 6.65 1.71
N SER A 312 -43.10 5.68 0.98
CA SER A 312 -42.64 4.29 0.92
C SER A 312 -42.27 3.87 -0.50
N GLU A 313 -41.47 2.82 -0.61
CA GLU A 313 -40.93 2.29 -1.87
C GLU A 313 -40.87 0.76 -1.81
N LEU A 314 -41.24 0.10 -2.90
CA LEU A 314 -41.24 -1.35 -3.02
C LEU A 314 -39.86 -1.85 -3.48
N PHE A 315 -39.32 -2.81 -2.74
CA PHE A 315 -38.10 -3.52 -3.08
C PHE A 315 -38.36 -5.03 -3.16
N LYS A 316 -37.38 -5.77 -3.68
CA LYS A 316 -37.39 -7.23 -3.69
C LYS A 316 -36.22 -7.78 -2.87
N ILE A 317 -36.49 -8.80 -2.06
CA ILE A 317 -35.51 -9.55 -1.28
C ILE A 317 -35.01 -10.71 -2.13
N GLY A 318 -33.70 -10.75 -2.39
CA GLY A 318 -33.05 -11.81 -3.16
C GLY A 318 -33.80 -12.19 -4.45
N LYS A 319 -34.26 -13.44 -4.55
CA LYS A 319 -34.93 -14.00 -5.76
C LYS A 319 -36.40 -13.57 -5.96
N GLY A 320 -36.91 -12.57 -5.23
CA GLY A 320 -38.14 -11.87 -5.66
C GLY A 320 -39.23 -11.63 -4.62
N ALA A 321 -39.00 -11.89 -3.33
CA ALA A 321 -40.03 -11.60 -2.31
C ALA A 321 -40.18 -10.08 -2.13
N PRO A 322 -41.38 -9.50 -2.33
CA PRO A 322 -41.58 -8.06 -2.22
C PRO A 322 -41.49 -7.59 -0.77
N VAL A 323 -40.93 -6.40 -0.55
CA VAL A 323 -40.93 -5.72 0.75
C VAL A 323 -41.07 -4.22 0.54
N VAL A 324 -42.00 -3.60 1.26
CA VAL A 324 -42.19 -2.15 1.22
C VAL A 324 -41.40 -1.51 2.35
N LEU A 325 -40.53 -0.56 2.00
CA LEU A 325 -39.65 0.13 2.92
C LEU A 325 -39.93 1.64 2.90
N ASN A 326 -39.75 2.29 4.05
CA ASN A 326 -39.80 3.75 4.11
C ASN A 326 -38.65 4.34 3.27
N LYS A 327 -38.92 5.44 2.55
CA LYS A 327 -37.92 6.13 1.71
C LYS A 327 -36.80 6.77 2.51
N GLU A 328 -37.10 7.24 3.71
CA GLU A 328 -36.10 7.87 4.58
C GLU A 328 -35.24 6.78 5.26
N PRO A 329 -33.91 6.77 5.04
CA PRO A 329 -33.03 5.84 5.72
C PRO A 329 -32.91 6.21 7.20
N VAL A 330 -32.98 5.21 8.06
CA VAL A 330 -32.66 5.33 9.50
C VAL A 330 -31.18 5.64 9.65
N LEU A 331 -30.32 4.86 8.97
CA LEU A 331 -28.87 5.04 8.91
C LEU A 331 -28.34 4.68 7.54
N THR A 332 -27.17 5.21 7.23
CA THR A 332 -26.35 4.82 6.08
C THR A 332 -25.12 4.04 6.53
N GLY A 333 -24.45 3.36 5.60
CA GLY A 333 -23.22 2.61 5.85
C GLY A 333 -22.08 3.46 6.44
N ASP A 334 -22.11 4.78 6.30
CA ASP A 334 -21.09 5.69 6.84
C ASP A 334 -21.00 5.68 8.39
N TYR A 335 -22.08 5.25 9.05
CA TYR A 335 -22.13 5.16 10.50
C TYR A 335 -21.58 3.84 11.04
N ILE A 336 -21.30 2.87 10.17
CA ILE A 336 -20.75 1.57 10.51
C ILE A 336 -19.23 1.70 10.64
N SER A 337 -18.73 1.56 11.86
CA SER A 337 -17.29 1.56 12.14
C SER A 337 -16.65 0.19 11.88
N ASN A 338 -17.37 -0.89 12.19
CA ASN A 338 -16.91 -2.26 12.01
C ASN A 338 -18.10 -3.21 11.84
N ALA A 339 -17.90 -4.29 11.09
CA ALA A 339 -18.84 -5.39 10.95
C ALA A 339 -18.07 -6.70 10.87
N SER A 340 -18.42 -7.66 11.74
CA SER A 340 -17.71 -8.94 11.85
C SER A 340 -18.69 -10.10 12.02
N ALA A 341 -18.35 -11.24 11.42
CA ALA A 341 -19.06 -12.48 11.72
C ALA A 341 -18.81 -12.87 13.19
N SER A 342 -19.86 -13.32 13.84
CA SER A 342 -19.90 -13.70 15.25
C SER A 342 -20.89 -14.84 15.43
N PHE A 343 -21.02 -15.33 16.65
CA PHE A 343 -22.08 -16.24 17.05
C PHE A 343 -22.95 -15.54 18.09
N ASP A 344 -24.26 -15.79 18.04
CA ASP A 344 -25.20 -15.31 19.05
C ASP A 344 -25.12 -16.18 20.33
N GLU A 345 -25.92 -15.84 21.34
CA GLU A 345 -25.98 -16.56 22.63
C GLU A 345 -26.35 -18.05 22.47
N ASN A 346 -27.05 -18.40 21.39
CA ASN A 346 -27.46 -19.76 21.07
C ASN A 346 -26.45 -20.48 20.16
N HIS A 347 -25.25 -19.93 20.01
CA HIS A 347 -24.19 -20.42 19.12
C HIS A 347 -24.62 -20.47 17.63
N GLN A 348 -25.59 -19.66 17.24
CA GLN A 348 -26.00 -19.52 15.84
C GLN A 348 -25.21 -18.41 15.15
N PRO A 349 -24.91 -18.55 13.85
CA PRO A 349 -24.24 -17.51 13.07
C PRO A 349 -24.95 -16.16 13.09
N ALA A 350 -24.20 -15.10 13.40
CA ALA A 350 -24.69 -13.73 13.49
C ALA A 350 -23.65 -12.71 13.01
N VAL A 351 -24.08 -11.52 12.64
CA VAL A 351 -23.18 -10.40 12.30
C VAL A 351 -23.18 -9.38 13.42
N SER A 352 -22.03 -9.18 14.06
CA SER A 352 -21.84 -8.09 15.03
C SER A 352 -21.51 -6.81 14.27
N ILE A 353 -22.28 -5.76 14.52
CA ILE A 353 -22.13 -4.43 13.94
C ILE A 353 -21.76 -3.45 15.04
N ASP A 354 -20.70 -2.68 14.80
CA ASP A 354 -20.28 -1.57 15.65
C ASP A 354 -20.49 -0.26 14.90
N LEU A 355 -21.28 0.63 15.48
CA LEU A 355 -21.54 1.97 14.98
C LEU A 355 -20.67 2.99 15.71
N ASN A 356 -20.39 4.11 15.03
CA ASN A 356 -19.80 5.28 15.68
C ASN A 356 -20.78 5.94 16.66
N GLY A 357 -20.30 6.89 17.47
CA GLY A 357 -21.09 7.51 18.54
C GLY A 357 -22.40 8.15 18.06
N ASP A 358 -22.39 8.82 16.90
CA ASP A 358 -23.57 9.43 16.30
C ASP A 358 -24.54 8.38 15.77
N GLY A 359 -24.02 7.33 15.13
CA GLY A 359 -24.80 6.22 14.61
C GLY A 359 -25.53 5.46 15.71
N GLY A 360 -24.85 5.22 16.85
CA GLY A 360 -25.44 4.57 18.02
C GLY A 360 -26.59 5.39 18.64
N ARG A 361 -26.49 6.72 18.67
CA ARG A 361 -27.60 7.58 19.14
C ARG A 361 -28.80 7.51 18.20
N LYS A 362 -28.58 7.63 16.88
CA LYS A 362 -29.64 7.52 15.86
C LYS A 362 -30.34 6.17 15.88
N MET A 363 -29.58 5.07 16.00
CA MET A 363 -30.17 3.73 16.14
C MET A 363 -31.07 3.63 17.36
N ARG A 364 -30.58 4.15 18.49
CA ARG A 364 -31.31 4.08 19.76
C ARG A 364 -32.65 4.81 19.66
N GLU A 365 -32.63 6.05 19.17
CA GLU A 365 -33.84 6.85 18.95
C GLU A 365 -34.81 6.19 17.96
N ALA A 366 -34.30 5.61 16.87
CA ALA A 366 -35.13 4.98 15.86
C ALA A 366 -35.77 3.66 16.32
N THR A 367 -35.15 2.95 17.27
CA THR A 367 -35.56 1.60 17.70
C THR A 367 -36.32 1.59 19.02
N ARG A 368 -36.18 2.61 19.87
CA ARG A 368 -36.79 2.72 21.21
C ARG A 368 -38.27 2.37 21.24
N ASP A 369 -39.06 2.96 20.35
CA ASP A 369 -40.52 2.77 20.28
C ASP A 369 -40.95 1.81 19.15
N LYS A 370 -40.00 1.06 18.58
CA LYS A 370 -40.20 0.17 17.42
C LYS A 370 -39.74 -1.27 17.66
N VAL A 371 -39.63 -1.68 18.92
CA VAL A 371 -39.38 -3.09 19.28
C VAL A 371 -40.52 -3.97 18.76
N GLY A 372 -40.17 -5.09 18.14
CA GLY A 372 -41.11 -6.00 17.46
C GLY A 372 -41.33 -5.69 15.98
N LYS A 373 -40.91 -4.51 15.49
CA LYS A 373 -41.04 -4.12 14.08
C LYS A 373 -39.89 -4.65 13.21
N ALA A 374 -40.11 -4.73 11.91
CA ALA A 374 -39.09 -5.17 10.95
C ALA A 374 -38.26 -4.01 10.40
N MET A 375 -36.97 -4.28 10.19
CA MET A 375 -35.98 -3.37 9.62
C MET A 375 -35.23 -4.09 8.51
N ALA A 376 -34.89 -3.37 7.44
CA ALA A 376 -34.21 -3.92 6.28
C ALA A 376 -32.87 -3.21 6.03
N ILE A 377 -31.90 -3.97 5.53
CA ILE A 377 -30.65 -3.44 5.01
C ILE A 377 -30.71 -3.53 3.49
N VAL A 378 -30.55 -2.39 2.84
CA VAL A 378 -30.62 -2.23 1.39
C VAL A 378 -29.26 -1.81 0.86
N LEU A 379 -28.78 -2.53 -0.15
CA LEU A 379 -27.60 -2.18 -0.92
C LEU A 379 -28.05 -1.47 -2.19
N PHE A 380 -27.66 -0.21 -2.36
CA PHE A 380 -27.89 0.52 -3.59
C PHE A 380 -26.64 0.47 -4.47
N GLU A 381 -26.80 -0.06 -5.68
CA GLU A 381 -25.76 -0.04 -6.72
C GLU A 381 -26.30 0.60 -7.98
N LYS A 382 -25.62 1.64 -8.48
CA LYS A 382 -26.04 2.39 -9.68
C LYS A 382 -27.53 2.82 -9.64
N GLY A 383 -28.02 3.16 -8.45
CA GLY A 383 -29.41 3.57 -8.22
C GLY A 383 -30.44 2.44 -8.13
N LYS A 384 -30.02 1.17 -8.22
CA LYS A 384 -30.89 0.00 -7.98
C LYS A 384 -30.67 -0.50 -6.56
N GLY A 385 -31.73 -0.56 -5.76
CA GLY A 385 -31.69 -1.10 -4.41
C GLY A 385 -31.99 -2.60 -4.37
N GLU A 386 -31.12 -3.37 -3.73
CA GLU A 386 -31.32 -4.78 -3.41
C GLU A 386 -31.39 -4.96 -1.90
N VAL A 387 -32.42 -5.67 -1.41
CA VAL A 387 -32.56 -5.90 0.03
C VAL A 387 -31.72 -7.12 0.42
N LEU A 388 -30.69 -6.87 1.23
CA LEU A 388 -29.77 -7.91 1.70
C LEU A 388 -30.40 -8.77 2.79
N THR A 389 -31.06 -8.12 3.76
CA THR A 389 -31.69 -8.82 4.89
C THR A 389 -32.83 -7.99 5.46
N VAL A 390 -33.83 -8.69 6.00
CA VAL A 390 -34.92 -8.12 6.78
C VAL A 390 -34.93 -8.82 8.13
N ALA A 391 -34.77 -8.06 9.20
CA ALA A 391 -34.69 -8.55 10.56
C ALA A 391 -35.69 -7.84 11.49
N THR A 392 -36.18 -8.57 12.48
CA THR A 392 -37.06 -7.99 13.52
C THR A 392 -36.23 -7.38 14.64
N ILE A 393 -36.60 -6.17 15.06
CA ILE A 393 -35.98 -5.46 16.18
C ILE A 393 -36.42 -6.15 17.48
N ARG A 394 -35.48 -6.78 18.20
CA ARG A 394 -35.77 -7.51 19.45
C ARG A 394 -35.62 -6.66 20.71
N SER A 395 -34.79 -5.63 20.66
CA SER A 395 -34.50 -4.73 21.78
C SER A 395 -34.15 -3.33 21.25
N GLU A 396 -34.09 -2.35 22.15
CA GLU A 396 -33.51 -1.04 21.84
C GLU A 396 -32.03 -1.22 21.44
N LEU A 397 -31.67 -0.76 20.24
CA LEU A 397 -30.35 -0.99 19.65
C LEU A 397 -29.44 0.22 19.91
N GLY A 398 -28.29 -0.01 20.53
CA GLY A 398 -27.29 1.03 20.81
C GLY A 398 -26.23 1.15 19.70
N SER A 399 -25.01 1.48 20.11
CA SER A 399 -23.84 1.53 19.22
C SER A 399 -23.36 0.14 18.79
N ARG A 400 -23.70 -0.92 19.50
CA ARG A 400 -23.36 -2.30 19.14
C ARG A 400 -24.60 -3.16 19.13
N PHE A 401 -24.79 -3.91 18.04
CA PHE A 401 -25.90 -4.86 17.90
C PHE A 401 -25.52 -6.03 17.00
N GLN A 402 -26.36 -7.06 17.01
CA GLN A 402 -26.16 -8.26 16.21
C GLN A 402 -27.32 -8.49 15.24
N ILE A 403 -27.01 -8.91 14.02
CA ILE A 403 -27.97 -9.46 13.06
C ILE A 403 -27.93 -10.98 13.17
N THR A 404 -28.96 -11.57 13.75
CA THR A 404 -29.11 -13.02 13.97
C THR A 404 -29.84 -13.70 12.82
N GLY A 405 -29.79 -15.04 12.76
CA GLY A 405 -30.60 -15.81 11.81
C GLY A 405 -29.98 -15.91 10.41
N MET A 406 -28.66 -15.78 10.31
CA MET A 406 -27.93 -15.85 9.04
C MET A 406 -27.89 -17.27 8.43
N GLY A 407 -28.37 -18.29 9.15
CA GLY A 407 -28.46 -19.68 8.71
C GLY A 407 -27.11 -20.41 8.64
N SER A 408 -26.04 -19.74 8.20
CA SER A 408 -24.68 -20.27 8.09
C SER A 408 -23.62 -19.26 8.56
N PRO A 409 -22.49 -19.73 9.14
CA PRO A 409 -21.31 -18.88 9.42
C PRO A 409 -20.82 -18.12 8.18
N GLU A 410 -20.96 -18.74 7.01
CA GLU A 410 -20.59 -18.19 5.71
C GLU A 410 -21.44 -16.96 5.38
N ALA A 411 -22.77 -17.08 5.39
CA ALA A 411 -23.66 -15.94 5.12
C ALA A 411 -23.45 -14.77 6.10
N ALA A 412 -23.10 -15.06 7.37
CA ALA A 412 -22.73 -14.04 8.33
C ALA A 412 -21.42 -13.32 7.96
N SER A 413 -20.39 -14.04 7.51
CA SER A 413 -19.13 -13.46 7.02
C SER A 413 -19.32 -12.58 5.80
N ASP A 414 -20.23 -12.96 4.91
CA ASP A 414 -20.52 -12.26 3.66
C ASP A 414 -21.19 -10.93 3.89
N LEU A 415 -22.27 -10.94 4.68
CA LEU A 415 -22.94 -9.74 5.08
C LEU A 415 -21.98 -8.84 5.87
N ALA A 416 -21.15 -9.41 6.75
CA ALA A 416 -20.12 -8.64 7.45
C ALA A 416 -19.09 -8.02 6.50
N LEU A 417 -18.75 -8.67 5.38
CA LEU A 417 -17.85 -8.12 4.37
C LEU A 417 -18.51 -6.94 3.63
N LEU A 418 -19.72 -7.13 3.11
CA LEU A 418 -20.48 -6.09 2.41
C LEU A 418 -20.67 -4.86 3.31
N LEU A 419 -21.01 -5.08 4.58
CA LEU A 419 -21.17 -4.01 5.56
C LEU A 419 -19.85 -3.30 5.91
N ARG A 420 -18.70 -3.99 5.86
CA ARG A 420 -17.37 -3.45 6.21
C ARG A 420 -16.67 -2.75 5.06
N ALA A 421 -16.98 -3.16 3.82
CA ALA A 421 -16.51 -2.50 2.61
C ALA A 421 -16.81 -1.01 2.64
N GLY A 422 -17.91 -0.62 3.31
CA GLY A 422 -18.27 0.76 3.58
C GLY A 422 -18.69 1.50 2.30
N SER A 423 -19.36 2.64 2.48
CA SER A 423 -19.65 3.55 1.37
C SER A 423 -18.41 4.33 0.99
N LEU A 424 -18.24 4.57 -0.32
CA LEU A 424 -17.37 5.63 -0.80
C LEU A 424 -17.89 6.97 -0.26
N ALA A 425 -16.99 7.87 0.13
CA ALA A 425 -17.33 9.23 0.55
C ALA A 425 -18.00 9.99 -0.60
N ALA A 426 -17.49 9.79 -1.82
CA ALA A 426 -18.04 10.29 -3.07
C ALA A 426 -17.73 9.36 -4.25
N PRO A 427 -18.52 9.44 -5.34
CA PRO A 427 -18.19 8.81 -6.61
C PRO A 427 -16.79 9.18 -7.09
N MET A 428 -16.21 8.30 -7.90
CA MET A 428 -14.91 8.51 -8.51
C MET A 428 -14.94 8.09 -9.98
N ASP A 429 -14.29 8.89 -10.81
CA ASP A 429 -14.16 8.64 -12.23
C ASP A 429 -12.73 8.25 -12.57
N ILE A 430 -12.56 7.29 -13.48
CA ILE A 430 -11.25 6.91 -14.00
C ILE A 430 -10.89 7.91 -15.10
N ILE A 431 -9.86 8.73 -14.85
CA ILE A 431 -9.37 9.74 -15.79
C ILE A 431 -8.18 9.25 -16.62
N GLU A 432 -7.46 8.25 -16.13
CA GLU A 432 -6.36 7.61 -16.85
C GLU A 432 -6.32 6.12 -16.57
N GLU A 433 -6.08 5.33 -17.61
CA GLU A 433 -5.94 3.87 -17.55
C GLU A 433 -4.69 3.48 -18.34
N ARG A 434 -3.78 2.73 -17.70
CA ARG A 434 -2.61 2.13 -18.35
C ARG A 434 -2.52 0.67 -17.96
N THR A 435 -2.30 -0.19 -18.95
CA THR A 435 -2.12 -1.62 -18.75
C THR A 435 -0.75 -2.03 -19.25
N ILE A 436 0.01 -2.71 -18.40
CA ILE A 436 1.35 -3.19 -18.74
C ILE A 436 1.29 -4.72 -18.80
N GLY A 437 1.67 -5.27 -19.95
CA GLY A 437 1.70 -6.72 -20.14
C GLY A 437 2.82 -7.39 -19.33
N PRO A 438 2.58 -8.58 -18.73
CA PRO A 438 3.60 -9.29 -17.97
C PRO A 438 4.89 -9.62 -18.76
N GLN A 439 4.77 -9.84 -20.08
CA GLN A 439 5.92 -10.11 -20.95
C GLN A 439 6.89 -8.92 -21.04
N LEU A 440 6.36 -7.70 -21.20
CA LEU A 440 7.16 -6.47 -21.19
C LEU A 440 7.90 -6.31 -19.85
N GLY A 441 7.23 -6.62 -18.74
CA GLY A 441 7.82 -6.61 -17.41
C GLY A 441 8.97 -7.61 -17.26
N ALA A 442 8.76 -8.86 -17.66
CA ALA A 442 9.79 -9.91 -17.60
C ALA A 442 11.03 -9.56 -18.44
N ASP A 443 10.84 -9.02 -19.65
CA ASP A 443 11.94 -8.56 -20.51
C ASP A 443 12.71 -7.39 -19.88
N ASN A 444 12.00 -6.45 -19.25
CA ASN A 444 12.60 -5.33 -18.52
C ASN A 444 13.40 -5.80 -17.30
N ILE A 445 12.89 -6.78 -16.55
CA ILE A 445 13.62 -7.40 -15.42
C ILE A 445 14.92 -8.02 -15.94
N LYS A 446 14.85 -8.83 -17.00
CA LYS A 446 16.02 -9.51 -17.56
C LYS A 446 17.09 -8.52 -18.01
N LYS A 447 16.71 -7.54 -18.84
CA LYS A 447 17.62 -6.48 -19.31
C LYS A 447 18.19 -5.66 -18.15
N GLY A 448 17.37 -5.35 -17.15
CA GLY A 448 17.77 -4.62 -15.96
C GLY A 448 18.82 -5.37 -15.14
N PHE A 449 18.57 -6.65 -14.86
CA PHE A 449 19.51 -7.53 -14.17
C PHE A 449 20.82 -7.70 -14.94
N ASP A 450 20.73 -7.98 -16.25
CA ASP A 450 21.89 -8.12 -17.12
C ASP A 450 22.72 -6.83 -17.15
N SER A 451 22.08 -5.66 -17.18
CA SER A 451 22.77 -4.36 -17.17
C SER A 451 23.53 -4.11 -15.86
N VAL A 452 22.92 -4.41 -14.72
CA VAL A 452 23.58 -4.31 -13.41
C VAL A 452 24.72 -5.32 -13.29
N LEU A 453 24.54 -6.55 -13.76
CA LEU A 453 25.55 -7.61 -13.72
C LEU A 453 26.76 -7.28 -14.59
N TYR A 454 26.56 -6.92 -15.86
CA TYR A 454 27.65 -6.56 -16.76
C TYR A 454 28.37 -5.28 -16.30
N GLY A 455 27.62 -4.29 -15.80
CA GLY A 455 28.19 -3.08 -15.20
C GLY A 455 29.06 -3.40 -13.97
N PHE A 456 28.57 -4.26 -13.07
CA PHE A 456 29.33 -4.75 -11.92
C PHE A 456 30.62 -5.46 -12.34
N LEU A 457 30.55 -6.40 -13.28
CA LEU A 457 31.70 -7.16 -13.73
C LEU A 457 32.75 -6.26 -14.40
N ALA A 458 32.33 -5.35 -15.28
CA ALA A 458 33.23 -4.41 -15.94
C ALA A 458 33.95 -3.51 -14.91
N MET A 459 33.22 -2.95 -13.94
CA MET A 459 33.79 -2.15 -12.86
C MET A 459 34.73 -2.96 -11.96
N ALA A 460 34.37 -4.17 -11.58
CA ALA A 460 35.20 -5.05 -10.76
C ALA A 460 36.52 -5.39 -11.47
N VAL A 461 36.46 -5.78 -12.75
CA VAL A 461 37.64 -6.07 -13.58
C VAL A 461 38.53 -4.84 -13.70
N PHE A 462 37.96 -3.66 -13.99
CA PHE A 462 38.71 -2.42 -14.05
C PHE A 462 39.43 -2.11 -12.73
N MET A 463 38.74 -2.24 -11.60
CA MET A 463 39.34 -2.00 -10.27
C MET A 463 40.49 -2.96 -10.00
N VAL A 464 40.31 -4.25 -10.29
CA VAL A 464 41.36 -5.27 -10.09
C VAL A 464 42.57 -5.01 -11.00
N ILE A 465 42.37 -4.62 -12.26
CA ILE A 465 43.48 -4.29 -13.17
C ILE A 465 44.21 -3.04 -12.68
N TYR A 466 43.49 -1.97 -12.34
CA TYR A 466 44.08 -0.68 -12.03
C TYR A 466 44.68 -0.59 -10.62
N TYR A 467 44.03 -1.17 -9.62
CA TYR A 467 44.44 -1.14 -8.20
C TYR A 467 44.96 -2.48 -7.68
N GLN A 468 45.06 -3.52 -8.52
CA GLN A 468 45.56 -4.84 -8.12
C GLN A 468 44.80 -5.42 -6.92
N LEU A 469 45.49 -5.69 -5.81
CA LEU A 469 44.89 -6.31 -4.62
C LEU A 469 43.91 -5.34 -3.91
N PHE A 470 44.21 -4.04 -3.89
CA PHE A 470 43.26 -3.03 -3.39
C PHE A 470 42.02 -2.94 -4.30
N GLY A 471 42.20 -3.22 -5.59
CA GLY A 471 41.11 -3.38 -6.55
C GLY A 471 40.20 -4.54 -6.19
N PHE A 472 40.77 -5.69 -5.81
CA PHE A 472 40.01 -6.84 -5.34
C PHE A 472 39.22 -6.54 -4.05
N PHE A 473 39.82 -5.84 -3.08
CA PHE A 473 39.11 -5.41 -1.87
C PHE A 473 37.96 -4.45 -2.18
N SER A 474 38.17 -3.54 -3.14
CA SER A 474 37.13 -2.62 -3.61
C SER A 474 35.98 -3.38 -4.30
N ALA A 475 36.29 -4.38 -5.13
CA ALA A 475 35.28 -5.23 -5.77
C ALA A 475 34.48 -6.04 -4.73
N LEU A 476 35.14 -6.58 -3.69
CA LEU A 476 34.47 -7.28 -2.60
C LEU A 476 33.54 -6.34 -1.81
N ALA A 477 33.99 -5.12 -1.51
CA ALA A 477 33.16 -4.10 -0.88
C ALA A 477 31.96 -3.75 -1.78
N LEU A 478 32.16 -3.64 -3.08
CA LEU A 478 31.07 -3.41 -4.03
C LEU A 478 30.03 -4.55 -4.01
N SER A 479 30.46 -5.81 -3.94
CA SER A 479 29.56 -6.97 -3.79
C SER A 479 28.75 -6.90 -2.50
N VAL A 480 29.40 -6.56 -1.38
CA VAL A 480 28.72 -6.40 -0.09
C VAL A 480 27.72 -5.25 -0.12
N ASN A 481 28.02 -4.17 -0.84
CA ASN A 481 27.08 -3.06 -1.02
C ASN A 481 25.79 -3.53 -1.72
N VAL A 482 25.91 -4.21 -2.87
CA VAL A 482 24.74 -4.74 -3.60
C VAL A 482 23.96 -5.75 -2.76
N LEU A 483 24.66 -6.65 -2.07
CA LEU A 483 24.05 -7.64 -1.17
C LEU A 483 23.22 -6.97 -0.07
N LEU A 484 23.79 -5.98 0.62
CA LEU A 484 23.08 -5.25 1.69
C LEU A 484 21.93 -4.42 1.13
N LEU A 485 22.09 -3.81 -0.05
CA LEU A 485 21.02 -3.05 -0.69
C LEU A 485 19.82 -3.94 -0.99
N VAL A 486 20.03 -5.11 -1.61
CA VAL A 486 18.95 -6.06 -1.92
C VAL A 486 18.30 -6.60 -0.63
N ALA A 487 19.09 -6.91 0.39
CA ALA A 487 18.57 -7.33 1.69
C ALA A 487 17.70 -6.25 2.36
N LEU A 488 18.10 -4.97 2.29
CA LEU A 488 17.29 -3.86 2.82
C LEU A 488 16.00 -3.65 2.03
N LEU A 489 16.06 -3.73 0.70
CA LEU A 489 14.85 -3.61 -0.13
C LEU A 489 13.86 -4.74 0.15
N SER A 490 14.35 -5.98 0.32
CA SER A 490 13.54 -7.14 0.70
C SER A 490 12.95 -6.97 2.10
N THR A 491 13.75 -6.60 3.11
CA THR A 491 13.25 -6.47 4.50
C THR A 491 12.27 -5.33 4.69
N LEU A 492 12.50 -4.20 4.03
CA LEU A 492 11.61 -3.04 4.09
C LEU A 492 10.39 -3.17 3.15
N GLN A 493 10.32 -4.26 2.37
CA GLN A 493 9.24 -4.51 1.41
C GLN A 493 8.99 -3.34 0.47
N VAL A 494 10.08 -2.73 -0.01
CA VAL A 494 10.01 -1.62 -0.95
C VAL A 494 9.76 -2.17 -2.34
N THR A 495 8.70 -1.70 -2.99
CA THR A 495 8.39 -2.07 -4.37
C THR A 495 9.48 -1.58 -5.33
N LEU A 496 10.16 -2.53 -5.97
CA LEU A 496 11.18 -2.30 -6.99
C LEU A 496 10.52 -1.98 -8.33
N THR A 497 10.82 -0.83 -8.91
CA THR A 497 10.34 -0.40 -10.24
C THR A 497 11.48 -0.39 -11.25
N LEU A 498 11.18 -0.15 -12.54
CA LEU A 498 12.22 -0.01 -13.55
C LEU A 498 13.18 1.16 -13.25
N PRO A 499 12.71 2.36 -12.86
CA PRO A 499 13.60 3.40 -12.31
C PRO A 499 14.35 2.93 -11.06
N GLY A 500 13.73 2.13 -10.18
CA GLY A 500 14.42 1.51 -9.05
C GLY A 500 15.64 0.69 -9.48
N ILE A 501 15.54 -0.12 -10.54
CA ILE A 501 16.69 -0.86 -11.09
C ILE A 501 17.78 0.10 -11.60
N ALA A 502 17.38 1.19 -12.28
CA ALA A 502 18.33 2.21 -12.70
C ALA A 502 19.02 2.89 -11.51
N ALA A 503 18.32 3.08 -10.38
CA ALA A 503 18.91 3.58 -9.15
C ALA A 503 19.95 2.61 -8.56
N ILE A 504 19.74 1.29 -8.67
CA ILE A 504 20.74 0.28 -8.28
C ILE A 504 22.01 0.45 -9.13
N ALA A 505 21.87 0.57 -10.46
CA ALA A 505 23.00 0.80 -11.36
C ALA A 505 23.74 2.11 -11.05
N LEU A 506 23.00 3.20 -10.76
CA LEU A 506 23.57 4.48 -10.34
C LEU A 506 24.29 4.36 -8.99
N ALA A 507 23.66 3.71 -7.99
CA ALA A 507 24.24 3.46 -6.68
C ALA A 507 25.54 2.66 -6.78
N LEU A 508 25.59 1.70 -7.70
CA LEU A 508 26.80 0.93 -7.99
C LEU A 508 27.94 1.82 -8.52
N GLY A 509 27.63 2.73 -9.45
CA GLY A 509 28.59 3.70 -9.99
C GLY A 509 29.09 4.71 -8.95
N MET A 510 28.23 5.19 -8.05
CA MET A 510 28.67 6.07 -6.96
C MET A 510 29.42 5.32 -5.86
N ALA A 511 29.09 4.05 -5.62
CA ALA A 511 29.78 3.24 -4.61
C ALA A 511 31.23 2.92 -4.97
N ILE A 512 31.55 2.79 -6.26
CA ILE A 512 32.95 2.63 -6.68
C ILE A 512 33.78 3.89 -6.45
N ASP A 513 33.17 5.09 -6.56
CA ASP A 513 33.86 6.38 -6.39
C ASP A 513 34.43 6.53 -4.97
N SER A 514 33.67 6.11 -3.96
CA SER A 514 34.14 6.07 -2.56
C SER A 514 35.36 5.16 -2.39
N ASN A 515 35.40 4.02 -3.08
CA ASN A 515 36.54 3.10 -3.04
C ASN A 515 37.76 3.66 -3.81
N VAL A 516 37.53 4.33 -4.94
CA VAL A 516 38.57 5.01 -5.72
C VAL A 516 39.23 6.10 -4.88
N LEU A 517 38.45 6.94 -4.21
CA LEU A 517 38.95 8.04 -3.37
C LEU A 517 39.82 7.53 -2.22
N ILE A 518 39.44 6.42 -1.58
CA ILE A 518 40.26 5.77 -0.55
C ILE A 518 41.59 5.28 -1.15
N ASN A 519 41.55 4.58 -2.28
CA ASN A 519 42.75 4.01 -2.90
C ASN A 519 43.72 5.11 -3.36
N GLU A 520 43.22 6.18 -3.97
CA GLU A 520 44.04 7.32 -4.35
C GLU A 520 44.61 8.04 -3.14
N ARG A 521 43.82 8.23 -2.07
CA ARG A 521 44.36 8.85 -0.85
C ARG A 521 45.48 8.01 -0.23
N ILE A 522 45.35 6.67 -0.25
CA ILE A 522 46.44 5.78 0.19
C ILE A 522 47.67 5.94 -0.71
N ARG A 523 47.50 6.01 -2.04
CA ARG A 523 48.61 6.26 -2.98
C ARG A 523 49.30 7.60 -2.72
N GLU A 524 48.55 8.67 -2.46
CA GLU A 524 49.10 9.98 -2.11
C GLU A 524 49.96 9.93 -0.85
N GLU A 525 49.50 9.25 0.20
CA GLU A 525 50.28 9.08 1.43
C GLU A 525 51.55 8.25 1.21
N LEU A 526 51.51 7.22 0.35
CA LEU A 526 52.71 6.46 -0.05
C LEU A 526 53.69 7.31 -0.86
N ARG A 527 53.18 8.21 -1.74
CA ARG A 527 54.01 9.17 -2.50
C ARG A 527 54.71 10.15 -1.56
N ALA A 528 54.02 10.57 -0.50
CA ALA A 528 54.57 11.42 0.57
C ALA A 528 55.60 10.70 1.46
N GLY A 529 55.89 9.42 1.22
CA GLY A 529 56.92 8.66 1.94
C GLY A 529 56.44 8.00 3.23
N ASN A 530 55.14 8.00 3.51
CA ASN A 530 54.60 7.33 4.69
C ASN A 530 54.74 5.80 4.57
N SER A 531 54.98 5.15 5.72
CA SER A 531 55.04 3.68 5.76
C SER A 531 53.71 3.07 5.28
N PRO A 532 53.71 1.87 4.66
CA PRO A 532 52.49 1.21 4.18
C PRO A 532 51.33 1.16 5.18
N GLN A 533 51.64 0.91 6.46
CA GLN A 533 50.64 0.85 7.53
C GLN A 533 50.10 2.24 7.90
N ALA A 534 50.96 3.25 7.92
CA ALA A 534 50.55 4.63 8.19
C ALA A 534 49.74 5.20 7.02
N ALA A 535 50.12 4.90 5.77
CA ALA A 535 49.40 5.32 4.58
C ALA A 535 47.98 4.75 4.52
N ILE A 536 47.78 3.47 4.90
CA ILE A 536 46.43 2.89 5.00
C ILE A 536 45.60 3.62 6.05
N ALA A 537 46.13 3.82 7.26
CA ALA A 537 45.38 4.49 8.32
C ALA A 537 45.01 5.94 7.95
N ALA A 538 46.00 6.73 7.50
CA ALA A 538 45.81 8.11 7.09
C ALA A 538 44.89 8.21 5.86
N GLY A 539 44.99 7.27 4.92
CA GLY A 539 44.14 7.21 3.72
C GLY A 539 42.67 7.09 4.08
N PHE A 540 42.30 6.10 4.91
CA PHE A 540 40.92 5.93 5.36
C PHE A 540 40.42 7.09 6.23
N ASP A 541 41.26 7.61 7.14
CA ASP A 541 40.84 8.68 8.04
C ASP A 541 40.62 10.01 7.29
N ARG A 542 41.44 10.32 6.27
CA ARG A 542 41.28 11.52 5.44
C ARG A 542 40.19 11.38 4.39
N ALA A 543 40.05 10.22 3.76
CA ALA A 543 39.01 9.98 2.75
C ALA A 543 37.59 10.03 3.35
N TRP A 544 37.43 9.69 4.64
CA TRP A 544 36.12 9.68 5.31
C TRP A 544 35.36 11.00 5.19
N ALA A 545 36.02 12.14 5.43
CA ALA A 545 35.36 13.45 5.40
C ALA A 545 34.81 13.76 4.00
N THR A 546 35.60 13.50 2.96
CA THR A 546 35.19 13.75 1.56
C THR A 546 34.09 12.79 1.10
N ILE A 547 34.16 11.51 1.50
CA ILE A 547 33.13 10.51 1.19
C ILE A 547 31.81 10.86 1.88
N LEU A 548 31.87 11.28 3.14
CA LEU A 548 30.68 11.71 3.87
C LEU A 548 30.06 12.94 3.22
N ASP A 549 30.85 13.96 2.88
CA ASP A 549 30.35 15.20 2.28
C ASP A 549 29.67 14.97 0.91
N SER A 550 30.31 14.18 0.03
CA SER A 550 29.75 13.83 -1.28
C SER A 550 28.45 13.01 -1.16
N ASN A 551 28.43 12.01 -0.27
CA ASN A 551 27.24 11.17 -0.07
C ASN A 551 26.10 11.89 0.65
N VAL A 552 26.39 12.81 1.59
CA VAL A 552 25.34 13.63 2.23
C VAL A 552 24.71 14.56 1.21
N THR A 553 25.49 15.15 0.32
CA THR A 553 24.98 16.02 -0.75
C THR A 553 24.02 15.27 -1.68
N THR A 554 24.38 14.06 -2.11
CA THR A 554 23.49 13.21 -2.92
C THR A 554 22.29 12.71 -2.13
N LEU A 555 22.46 12.39 -0.84
CA LEU A 555 21.36 11.99 0.04
C LEU A 555 20.31 13.10 0.21
N ILE A 556 20.71 14.38 0.28
CA ILE A 556 19.76 15.50 0.35
C ILE A 556 18.86 15.54 -0.90
N ALA A 557 19.44 15.34 -2.09
CA ALA A 557 18.66 15.25 -3.32
C ALA A 557 17.73 14.02 -3.31
N GLY A 558 18.21 12.87 -2.84
CA GLY A 558 17.41 11.66 -2.65
C GLY A 558 16.23 11.87 -1.70
N LEU A 559 16.44 12.55 -0.57
CA LEU A 559 15.39 12.87 0.40
C LEU A 559 14.36 13.84 -0.18
N ALA A 560 14.77 14.83 -0.97
CA ALA A 560 13.84 15.71 -1.67
C ALA A 560 12.96 14.92 -2.66
N LEU A 561 13.54 13.98 -3.42
CA LEU A 561 12.79 13.09 -4.29
C LEU A 561 11.87 12.14 -3.50
N LEU A 562 12.24 11.74 -2.28
CA LEU A 562 11.40 10.90 -1.43
C LEU A 562 10.17 11.63 -0.88
N ILE A 563 10.31 12.92 -0.57
CA ILE A 563 9.24 13.77 -0.02
C ILE A 563 8.30 14.26 -1.13
N PHE A 564 8.85 14.70 -2.26
CA PHE A 564 8.08 15.34 -3.34
C PHE A 564 7.82 14.43 -4.54
N GLY A 565 8.57 13.34 -4.70
CA GLY A 565 8.37 12.37 -5.77
C GLY A 565 7.12 11.51 -5.55
N SER A 566 6.54 11.04 -6.66
CA SER A 566 5.39 10.14 -6.67
C SER A 566 5.67 8.90 -7.52
N GLY A 567 4.92 7.82 -7.26
CA GLY A 567 5.03 6.56 -7.99
C GLY A 567 6.46 6.06 -8.14
N ALA A 568 6.88 5.83 -9.39
CA ALA A 568 8.20 5.27 -9.72
C ALA A 568 9.39 6.15 -9.32
N ILE A 569 9.25 7.49 -9.29
CA ILE A 569 10.33 8.41 -8.87
C ILE A 569 10.60 8.26 -7.37
N ARG A 570 9.55 8.06 -6.57
CA ARG A 570 9.68 7.79 -5.14
C ARG A 570 10.38 6.45 -4.90
N GLY A 571 10.05 5.42 -5.69
CA GLY A 571 10.75 4.13 -5.67
C GLY A 571 12.25 4.26 -6.00
N PHE A 572 12.59 5.02 -7.04
CA PHE A 572 13.98 5.38 -7.37
C PHE A 572 14.68 6.04 -6.18
N ALA A 573 14.02 7.01 -5.52
CA ALA A 573 14.58 7.75 -4.41
C ALA A 573 14.89 6.87 -3.20
N VAL A 574 14.02 5.91 -2.87
CA VAL A 574 14.26 4.95 -1.77
C VAL A 574 15.49 4.11 -2.05
N VAL A 575 15.58 3.52 -3.25
CA VAL A 575 16.74 2.71 -3.65
C VAL A 575 18.03 3.53 -3.63
N HIS A 576 17.99 4.77 -4.13
CA HIS A 576 19.13 5.67 -4.12
C HIS A 576 19.61 5.99 -2.70
N CYS A 577 18.70 6.36 -1.80
CA CYS A 577 19.04 6.66 -0.40
C CYS A 577 19.61 5.44 0.32
N LEU A 578 18.99 4.26 0.18
CA LEU A 578 19.48 3.02 0.77
C LEU A 578 20.85 2.64 0.18
N GLY A 579 21.02 2.79 -1.13
CA GLY A 579 22.27 2.50 -1.82
C GLY A 579 23.44 3.36 -1.35
N ILE A 580 23.20 4.64 -1.05
CA ILE A 580 24.19 5.53 -0.45
C ILE A 580 24.57 5.04 0.96
N LEU A 581 23.58 4.72 1.80
CA LEU A 581 23.82 4.26 3.17
C LEU A 581 24.61 2.94 3.21
N THR A 582 24.24 1.96 2.38
CA THR A 582 24.95 0.68 2.29
C THR A 582 26.34 0.85 1.68
N SER A 583 26.50 1.79 0.73
CA SER A 583 27.79 2.12 0.12
C SER A 583 28.77 2.67 1.14
N MET A 584 28.33 3.63 1.97
CA MET A 584 29.19 4.20 3.03
C MET A 584 29.65 3.13 4.02
N PHE A 585 28.74 2.24 4.45
CA PHE A 585 29.11 1.12 5.31
C PHE A 585 30.12 0.20 4.62
N SER A 586 29.88 -0.17 3.37
CA SER A 586 30.74 -1.11 2.67
C SER A 586 32.13 -0.53 2.33
N ALA A 587 32.18 0.67 1.77
CA ALA A 587 33.42 1.31 1.33
C ALA A 587 34.32 1.71 2.52
N VAL A 588 33.75 2.13 3.65
CA VAL A 588 34.54 2.66 4.77
C VAL A 588 34.72 1.65 5.89
N PHE A 589 33.65 0.97 6.29
CA PHE A 589 33.70 0.04 7.43
C PHE A 589 34.19 -1.34 6.98
N PHE A 590 33.53 -1.94 5.99
CA PHE A 590 33.88 -3.27 5.50
C PHE A 590 35.25 -3.30 4.81
N SER A 591 35.50 -2.41 3.84
CA SER A 591 36.78 -2.36 3.12
C SER A 591 37.99 -2.19 4.06
N ARG A 592 37.89 -1.27 5.04
CA ARG A 592 38.93 -1.08 6.07
C ARG A 592 39.15 -2.35 6.90
N GLY A 593 38.08 -3.05 7.24
CA GLY A 593 38.13 -4.34 7.94
C GLY A 593 38.90 -5.41 7.17
N VAL A 594 38.64 -5.53 5.85
CA VAL A 594 39.31 -6.49 4.96
C VAL A 594 40.78 -6.14 4.76
N VAL A 595 41.08 -4.88 4.46
CA VAL A 595 42.46 -4.38 4.30
C VAL A 595 43.27 -4.63 5.58
N ASN A 596 42.70 -4.32 6.75
CA ASN A 596 43.36 -4.56 8.03
C ASN A 596 43.51 -6.04 8.38
N LEU A 597 42.57 -6.90 7.95
CA LEU A 597 42.68 -8.34 8.15
C LEU A 597 43.87 -8.91 7.36
N TRP A 598 44.06 -8.44 6.13
CA TRP A 598 45.14 -8.89 5.25
C TRP A 598 46.51 -8.31 5.61
N TYR A 599 46.59 -6.99 5.78
CA TYR A 599 47.84 -6.27 5.97
C TYR A 599 48.17 -5.99 7.43
N GLY A 600 47.19 -5.82 8.32
CA GLY A 600 47.40 -5.40 9.72
C GLY A 600 48.19 -6.40 10.58
N ARG A 601 48.32 -7.66 10.16
CA ARG A 601 49.12 -8.70 10.85
C ARG A 601 50.60 -8.74 10.43
N LYS A 602 51.01 -8.06 9.35
CA LYS A 602 52.40 -8.09 8.85
C LYS A 602 53.23 -6.96 9.47
N LYS A 603 54.17 -7.31 10.36
CA LYS A 603 55.04 -6.35 11.08
C LYS A 603 56.07 -5.61 10.21
N ARG A 604 56.46 -6.15 9.04
CA ARG A 604 57.44 -5.55 8.10
C ARG A 604 56.89 -5.54 6.68
N LEU A 605 55.93 -4.65 6.43
CA LEU A 605 55.40 -4.43 5.08
C LEU A 605 56.33 -3.49 4.31
N SER A 606 56.96 -4.00 3.25
CA SER A 606 57.85 -3.24 2.36
C SER A 606 57.12 -2.59 1.18
N GLY A 607 55.93 -3.06 0.82
CA GLY A 607 55.14 -2.50 -0.29
C GLY A 607 53.65 -2.88 -0.24
N LEU A 608 52.83 -2.10 -0.96
CA LEU A 608 51.40 -2.34 -1.15
C LEU A 608 51.13 -2.61 -2.64
N ALA A 609 50.30 -3.62 -2.91
CA ALA A 609 49.84 -3.93 -4.26
C ALA A 609 48.64 -3.04 -4.60
N ILE A 610 48.90 -1.75 -4.88
CA ILE A 610 47.89 -0.72 -5.16
C ILE A 610 48.07 -0.08 -6.56
N GLY A 611 48.82 -0.72 -7.46
CA GLY A 611 49.13 -0.21 -8.80
C GLY A 611 50.36 0.73 -8.83
N GLN A 612 50.57 1.42 -9.95
CA GLN A 612 51.74 2.29 -10.15
C GLN A 612 51.67 3.56 -9.27
N ILE A 613 52.71 3.76 -8.46
CA ILE A 613 52.87 4.95 -7.63
C ILE A 613 53.76 5.92 -8.40
N TRP A 614 53.16 6.86 -9.12
CA TRP A 614 53.91 7.92 -9.81
C TRP A 614 54.61 8.83 -8.78
N LYS A 615 55.90 9.08 -8.97
CA LYS A 615 56.67 10.09 -8.22
C LYS A 615 57.22 11.10 -9.23
N PRO A 616 56.98 12.41 -9.09
CA PRO A 616 57.59 13.40 -9.96
C PRO A 616 59.12 13.35 -9.83
N GLU A 617 59.83 13.30 -10.96
CA GLU A 617 61.28 13.45 -11.04
C GLU A 617 61.67 14.89 -10.63
N GLY A 618 61.79 15.15 -9.33
CA GLY A 618 62.13 16.48 -8.84
C GLY A 618 62.88 16.54 -7.52
N ASP A 619 62.91 15.47 -6.72
CA ASP A 619 63.44 15.53 -5.35
C ASP A 619 64.75 14.76 -5.12
N VAL A 620 65.46 14.41 -6.21
CA VAL A 620 66.77 13.73 -6.15
C VAL A 620 67.93 14.70 -5.93
N LEU A 621 67.70 16.02 -5.99
CA LEU A 621 68.77 17.02 -5.86
C LEU A 621 69.04 17.51 -4.42
N SER A 622 68.19 17.20 -3.43
CA SER A 622 68.40 17.70 -2.05
C SER A 622 69.24 16.77 -1.15
N THR A 623 69.43 15.50 -1.54
CA THR A 623 70.23 14.53 -0.76
C THR A 623 71.67 14.39 -1.24
N SER A 624 71.99 14.83 -2.46
CA SER A 624 73.37 14.83 -2.99
C SER A 624 74.24 15.95 -2.37
N GLY A 625 73.67 17.14 -2.14
CA GLY A 625 74.42 18.29 -1.58
C GLY A 625 74.89 18.11 -0.12
N LYS A 626 74.17 17.31 0.68
CA LYS A 626 74.58 17.01 2.08
C LYS A 626 75.63 15.89 2.19
N ALA A 627 75.79 15.07 1.15
CA ALA A 627 76.84 14.05 1.09
C ALA A 627 78.18 14.63 0.60
N GLN A 628 78.15 15.63 -0.28
CA GLN A 628 79.35 16.33 -0.76
C GLN A 628 79.97 17.22 0.33
N ALA A 629 79.16 18.01 1.05
CA ALA A 629 79.64 18.89 2.13
C ALA A 629 80.23 18.14 3.35
N LYS A 630 79.97 16.83 3.48
CA LYS A 630 80.55 15.97 4.53
C LYS A 630 81.84 15.27 4.09
N ARG A 631 82.15 15.29 2.79
CA ARG A 631 83.43 14.81 2.24
C ARG A 631 84.49 15.90 2.18
N ASP A 632 84.09 17.17 2.05
CA ASP A 632 85.03 18.30 2.00
C ASP A 632 85.40 18.85 3.40
N ALA A 633 84.88 18.26 4.48
CA ALA A 633 85.16 18.61 5.88
C ALA A 633 85.89 17.50 6.66
N LYS A 634 86.55 16.57 5.95
CA LYS A 634 87.50 15.58 6.46
C LYS A 634 88.70 15.56 5.55
#